data_AF-A0A9W9LZ52-F1
#
_entry.id   AF-A0A9W9LZ52-F1
#
_cell.length_a   1.000
_cell.length_b   1.000
_cell.length_c   1.000
_cell.angle_alpha   90.00
_cell.angle_beta   90.00
_cell.angle_gamma   90.00
#
_symmetry.space_group_name_H-M   'P 1'
#
loop_
_entity.id
_entity.type
_entity.pdbx_description
1 polymer ?
#
loop_
_entity_poly.entity_id
_entity_poly.type
_entity_poly.pdbx_seq_one_letter_code
_entity_poly.pdbx_strand_id
1 'polypeptide(L)'
;MADESNIHEEEPFEEDEVDETSFRSVKDAVLFAIDVSSSMLKSRPSSDPKKPGEESPASAALKCAYHIMQQRIISNPRDMIGVLLYGTQSSKFYDEGEESHGDLSYPHCYLFTDLDIPSAQEVKELRSLAEDEAQARKILQPSEERVSMSNVLFCANQIFTSKAPNFLSRRLFIVTDDDNPHAENKSLRSAASVRARDLYDLGITIDLFPISHPDHEFDTSKFYDDIIYKTSPSDGEAPAYLQPDTHMTTAQGDGISLLNTLLSSIHSRSVPRRSLFTNVPLEIGPNFKISVNGYLLLKRQEPARSCYVWLGGETPQIARGMTTHMADDTAHTIEKSEIRKAYKFGGEQISFTPEEQQALRNFGDPVIRIIGFKPLSALPIWASVKHPSFIYPSEEDYVGSTRVFSALQQKLLKDRKLALVWFIPRRNATPTVAAMIAGSEAVDENGVQKVPPGMWILPLPYADDVRKDPESSLTPAPEPLTDAMRQVLQQLQLPKAVYDPQKYPNPALQWHYLILQAMALDEDLPEQPVDKSLPKYRQIDKRAGDYVLAWSDELNAQSEKMFGGTAATTSTLVKRGPKDHADGGESAAKPAKRPKIEGGSLDDDVKQNFHKGTVSKVISPPHIPVIELIAKTCHLQLTMPTLKEFLSNHGLASAGKKADLVDRVEQYFEQKF
;
A
#
# COMPACT_ATOMS: atom_id res chain seq x y z
N MET A 1 -14.12 -9.51 -39.26
CA MET A 1 -13.17 -10.63 -39.10
C MET A 1 -11.79 -10.16 -39.50
N ALA A 2 -10.99 -9.80 -38.50
CA ALA A 2 -9.54 -9.70 -38.55
C ALA A 2 -9.11 -9.91 -37.09
N ASP A 3 -8.25 -10.90 -36.83
CA ASP A 3 -7.83 -11.19 -35.46
C ASP A 3 -6.90 -10.08 -34.95
N GLU A 4 -7.37 -9.31 -33.96
CA GLU A 4 -6.48 -8.55 -33.08
C GLU A 4 -5.76 -9.54 -32.15
N SER A 5 -4.79 -10.25 -32.74
CA SER A 5 -3.90 -11.15 -32.02
C SER A 5 -3.11 -10.36 -30.97
N ASN A 6 -3.21 -10.78 -29.70
CA ASN A 6 -2.48 -10.19 -28.58
C ASN A 6 -0.97 -10.26 -28.84
N ILE A 7 -0.37 -9.15 -29.26
CA ILE A 7 1.08 -8.98 -29.21
C ILE A 7 1.43 -8.65 -27.76
N HIS A 8 1.97 -9.64 -27.06
CA HIS A 8 2.49 -9.46 -25.71
C HIS A 8 3.71 -8.52 -25.77
N GLU A 9 3.54 -7.28 -25.30
CA GLU A 9 4.63 -6.33 -25.08
C GLU A 9 5.44 -6.80 -23.85
N GLU A 10 6.27 -7.82 -24.06
CA GLU A 10 7.34 -8.22 -23.13
C GLU A 10 8.50 -7.23 -23.26
N GLU A 11 8.50 -6.23 -22.40
CA GLU A 11 9.57 -5.25 -22.20
C GLU A 11 10.91 -5.88 -21.71
N PRO A 12 12.05 -5.17 -21.85
CA PRO A 12 13.35 -5.74 -21.52
C PRO A 12 13.54 -6.00 -20.02
N PHE A 13 14.22 -7.10 -19.72
CA PHE A 13 14.67 -7.47 -18.37
C PHE A 13 15.81 -6.57 -17.88
N GLU A 14 15.49 -5.34 -17.48
CA GLU A 14 16.27 -4.62 -16.47
C GLU A 14 15.88 -5.14 -15.06
N GLU A 15 16.44 -4.57 -13.99
CA GLU A 15 16.45 -5.14 -12.63
C GLU A 15 15.05 -5.49 -12.09
N ASP A 16 14.96 -6.48 -11.19
CA ASP A 16 13.73 -7.19 -10.78
C ASP A 16 12.68 -6.39 -9.96
N GLU A 17 12.39 -5.14 -10.33
CA GLU A 17 11.05 -4.55 -10.26
C GLU A 17 10.31 -4.82 -11.58
N VAL A 18 10.16 -6.11 -11.93
CA VAL A 18 9.26 -6.54 -13.03
C VAL A 18 7.88 -5.99 -12.72
N ASP A 19 7.45 -5.06 -13.56
CA ASP A 19 6.27 -4.22 -13.46
C ASP A 19 5.08 -4.93 -12.77
N GLU A 20 4.99 -4.82 -11.44
CA GLU A 20 3.75 -5.21 -10.71
C GLU A 20 2.57 -4.45 -11.31
N THR A 21 2.86 -3.24 -11.80
CA THR A 21 2.02 -2.33 -12.59
C THR A 21 1.40 -2.93 -13.87
N SER A 22 1.88 -4.09 -14.37
CA SER A 22 1.24 -4.86 -15.45
C SER A 22 -0.08 -5.55 -15.05
N PHE A 23 -0.78 -4.98 -14.07
CA PHE A 23 -2.19 -5.21 -13.81
C PHE A 23 -2.97 -5.01 -15.12
N ARG A 24 -3.58 -6.08 -15.64
CA ARG A 24 -4.60 -5.97 -16.70
C ARG A 24 -5.63 -4.94 -16.23
N SER A 25 -5.69 -3.79 -16.90
CA SER A 25 -6.66 -2.74 -16.61
C SER A 25 -8.05 -3.24 -17.03
N VAL A 26 -8.70 -4.01 -16.16
CA VAL A 26 -10.10 -4.42 -16.34
C VAL A 26 -10.92 -3.14 -16.41
N LYS A 27 -11.46 -2.86 -17.60
CA LYS A 27 -12.35 -1.72 -17.82
C LYS A 27 -13.61 -1.94 -17.00
N ASP A 28 -13.99 -0.92 -16.25
CA ASP A 28 -15.12 -0.93 -15.32
C ASP A 28 -16.24 -0.05 -15.91
N ALA A 29 -17.49 -0.52 -15.89
CA ALA A 29 -18.65 0.23 -16.36
C ALA A 29 -19.66 0.39 -15.23
N VAL A 30 -19.88 1.63 -14.79
CA VAL A 30 -20.72 1.97 -13.63
C VAL A 30 -21.87 2.87 -14.04
N LEU A 31 -23.10 2.46 -13.75
CA LEU A 31 -24.29 3.28 -13.95
C LEU A 31 -24.86 3.67 -12.59
N PHE A 32 -24.90 4.96 -12.27
CA PHE A 32 -25.62 5.48 -11.11
C PHE A 32 -27.10 5.61 -11.44
N ALA A 33 -27.97 4.91 -10.71
CA ALA A 33 -29.41 5.08 -10.71
C ALA A 33 -29.82 5.82 -9.42
N ILE A 34 -30.11 7.11 -9.52
CA ILE A 34 -30.44 7.97 -8.38
C ILE A 34 -31.96 8.22 -8.36
N ASP A 35 -32.55 7.98 -7.19
CA ASP A 35 -33.96 8.23 -6.92
C ASP A 35 -34.26 9.72 -6.72
N VAL A 36 -35.26 10.22 -7.43
CA VAL A 36 -35.78 11.59 -7.38
C VAL A 36 -37.19 11.58 -6.77
N SER A 37 -37.32 10.93 -5.60
CA SER A 37 -38.54 10.95 -4.81
C SER A 37 -38.73 12.27 -4.05
N SER A 38 -39.97 12.58 -3.68
CA SER A 38 -40.27 13.76 -2.83
C SER A 38 -39.68 13.67 -1.41
N SER A 39 -39.20 12.49 -0.98
CA SER A 39 -38.48 12.29 0.27
C SER A 39 -36.96 12.41 0.10
N MET A 40 -36.39 11.96 -1.02
CA MET A 40 -34.98 12.18 -1.40
C MET A 40 -34.64 13.66 -1.61
N LEU A 41 -35.63 14.48 -1.97
CA LEU A 41 -35.47 15.93 -2.18
C LEU A 41 -35.62 16.76 -0.90
N LYS A 42 -36.03 16.19 0.23
CA LYS A 42 -36.14 16.94 1.50
C LYS A 42 -34.75 17.24 2.06
N SER A 43 -34.40 18.52 2.16
CA SER A 43 -33.18 18.98 2.81
C SER A 43 -33.12 18.52 4.27
N ARG A 44 -31.95 18.02 4.68
CA ARG A 44 -31.69 17.70 6.09
C ARG A 44 -31.10 18.92 6.79
N PRO A 45 -31.54 19.26 8.03
CA PRO A 45 -30.94 20.36 8.78
C PRO A 45 -29.51 19.97 9.18
N SER A 46 -28.53 20.82 8.84
CA SER A 46 -27.14 20.61 9.24
C SER A 46 -26.93 20.77 10.74
N SER A 47 -26.00 19.99 11.28
CA SER A 47 -25.56 20.00 12.68
C SER A 47 -24.59 21.13 13.02
N ASP A 48 -23.98 21.78 12.02
CA ASP A 48 -22.92 22.79 12.23
C ASP A 48 -23.41 24.22 11.94
N PRO A 49 -23.67 25.06 12.97
CA PRO A 49 -24.33 26.37 12.82
C PRO A 49 -23.49 27.44 12.09
N LYS A 50 -22.31 27.09 11.56
CA LYS A 50 -21.45 27.97 10.77
C LYS A 50 -21.47 27.70 9.26
N LYS A 51 -22.09 26.61 8.81
CA LYS A 51 -22.36 26.31 7.40
C LYS A 51 -23.75 25.68 7.30
N PRO A 52 -24.82 26.46 7.07
CA PRO A 52 -26.15 25.91 6.83
C PRO A 52 -26.20 25.27 5.44
N GLY A 53 -25.61 24.08 5.30
CA GLY A 53 -25.76 23.23 4.13
C GLY A 53 -27.07 22.47 4.22
N GLU A 54 -28.14 23.02 3.66
CA GLU A 54 -29.45 22.35 3.53
C GLU A 54 -29.40 21.28 2.42
N GLU A 55 -28.48 20.31 2.56
CA GLU A 55 -28.28 19.27 1.56
C GLU A 55 -29.39 18.22 1.63
N SER A 56 -30.04 17.97 0.50
CA SER A 56 -30.98 16.85 0.32
C SER A 56 -30.22 15.56 0.01
N PRO A 57 -30.75 14.38 0.38
CA PRO A 57 -30.21 13.09 -0.04
C PRO A 57 -29.91 12.97 -1.54
N ALA A 58 -30.78 13.50 -2.41
CA ALA A 58 -30.54 13.56 -3.85
C ALA A 58 -29.33 14.43 -4.23
N SER A 59 -29.16 15.61 -3.61
CA SER A 59 -27.97 16.46 -3.81
C SER A 59 -26.70 15.74 -3.32
N ALA A 60 -26.75 15.04 -2.18
CA ALA A 60 -25.63 14.25 -1.68
C ALA A 60 -25.26 13.08 -2.63
N ALA A 61 -26.25 12.42 -3.24
CA ALA A 61 -26.04 11.37 -4.24
C ALA A 61 -25.40 11.91 -5.53
N LEU A 62 -25.88 13.04 -6.06
CA LEU A 62 -25.29 13.73 -7.20
C LEU A 62 -23.85 14.20 -6.93
N LYS A 63 -23.60 14.76 -5.73
CA LYS A 63 -22.26 15.13 -5.28
C LYS A 63 -21.32 13.94 -5.21
N CYS A 64 -21.81 12.79 -4.72
CA CYS A 64 -21.07 11.55 -4.72
C CYS A 64 -20.73 11.10 -6.16
N ALA A 65 -21.68 11.18 -7.09
CA ALA A 65 -21.46 10.80 -8.49
C ALA A 65 -20.37 11.64 -9.18
N TYR A 66 -20.41 12.98 -9.12
CA TYR A 66 -19.33 13.78 -9.76
C TYR A 66 -17.98 13.59 -9.06
N HIS A 67 -17.93 13.39 -7.74
CA HIS A 67 -16.66 13.16 -7.04
C HIS A 67 -16.02 11.83 -7.49
N ILE A 68 -16.83 10.80 -7.73
CA ILE A 68 -16.36 9.52 -8.27
C ILE A 68 -15.94 9.66 -9.74
N MET A 69 -16.66 10.43 -10.56
CA MET A 69 -16.24 10.75 -11.94
C MET A 69 -14.88 11.46 -11.96
N GLN A 70 -14.70 12.51 -11.16
CA GLN A 70 -13.43 13.22 -10.99
C GLN A 70 -12.30 12.25 -10.61
N GLN A 71 -12.52 11.42 -9.59
CA GLN A 71 -11.52 10.45 -9.14
C GLN A 71 -11.20 9.39 -10.22
N ARG A 72 -12.18 8.96 -11.03
CA ARG A 72 -12.02 7.93 -12.06
C ARG A 72 -11.33 8.44 -13.33
N ILE A 73 -11.61 9.67 -13.77
CA ILE A 73 -10.83 10.35 -14.83
C ILE A 73 -9.33 10.28 -14.51
N ILE A 74 -9.01 10.51 -13.23
CA ILE A 74 -7.65 10.48 -12.69
C ILE A 74 -7.09 9.06 -12.54
N SER A 75 -7.85 8.13 -11.94
CA SER A 75 -7.30 6.82 -11.54
C SER A 75 -7.36 5.75 -12.63
N ASN A 76 -8.41 5.76 -13.45
CA ASN A 76 -8.70 4.76 -14.49
C ASN A 76 -9.37 5.44 -15.71
N PRO A 77 -8.62 6.08 -16.61
CA PRO A 77 -9.17 6.87 -17.74
C PRO A 77 -9.83 6.04 -18.87
N ARG A 78 -10.15 4.76 -18.61
CA ARG A 78 -10.82 3.83 -19.53
C ARG A 78 -12.12 3.25 -18.96
N ASP A 79 -12.48 3.65 -17.74
CA ASP A 79 -13.75 3.25 -17.11
C ASP A 79 -14.88 4.12 -17.66
N MET A 80 -16.07 3.54 -17.82
CA MET A 80 -17.28 4.23 -18.26
C MET A 80 -18.19 4.54 -17.06
N ILE A 81 -18.75 5.75 -17.03
CA ILE A 81 -19.66 6.18 -15.96
C ILE A 81 -20.87 6.88 -16.56
N GLY A 82 -22.07 6.37 -16.28
CA GLY A 82 -23.34 7.01 -16.63
C GLY A 82 -24.15 7.41 -15.40
N VAL A 83 -25.09 8.35 -15.57
CA VAL A 83 -26.01 8.80 -14.52
C VAL A 83 -27.44 8.83 -15.06
N LEU A 84 -28.25 7.93 -14.51
CA LEU A 84 -29.68 7.78 -14.71
C LEU A 84 -30.41 8.31 -13.48
N LEU A 85 -31.29 9.28 -13.69
CA LEU A 85 -32.23 9.74 -12.67
C LEU A 85 -33.55 9.00 -12.90
N TYR A 86 -34.19 8.50 -11.85
CA TYR A 86 -35.53 7.92 -11.94
C TYR A 86 -36.43 8.53 -10.88
N GLY A 87 -37.74 8.57 -11.16
CA GLY A 87 -38.69 9.33 -10.33
C GLY A 87 -38.96 10.74 -10.86
N THR A 88 -38.36 11.14 -11.98
CA THR A 88 -38.52 12.47 -12.56
C THR A 88 -39.83 12.62 -13.33
N GLN A 89 -40.40 13.83 -13.32
CA GLN A 89 -41.57 14.17 -14.14
C GLN A 89 -41.23 14.11 -15.64
N SER A 90 -40.13 14.73 -16.04
CA SER A 90 -39.56 14.61 -17.39
C SER A 90 -38.91 13.25 -17.59
N SER A 91 -39.12 12.64 -18.77
CA SER A 91 -38.42 11.43 -19.20
C SER A 91 -37.49 11.77 -20.36
N LYS A 92 -36.30 11.17 -20.41
CA LYS A 92 -35.30 11.39 -21.47
C LYS A 92 -34.46 10.12 -21.63
N PHE A 93 -34.50 9.51 -22.80
CA PHE A 93 -33.73 8.30 -23.09
C PHE A 93 -33.29 8.28 -24.56
N TYR A 94 -31.99 8.49 -24.80
CA TYR A 94 -31.42 8.69 -26.14
C TYR A 94 -32.21 9.73 -26.96
N ASP A 95 -32.45 9.49 -28.27
CA ASP A 95 -33.10 10.44 -29.19
C ASP A 95 -34.63 10.62 -28.95
N GLU A 96 -35.22 9.99 -27.93
CA GLU A 96 -36.58 10.31 -27.47
C GLU A 96 -36.58 11.63 -26.67
N GLY A 97 -36.56 12.74 -27.39
CA GLY A 97 -36.81 14.09 -26.84
C GLY A 97 -38.29 14.36 -26.57
N GLU A 98 -38.57 15.43 -25.82
CA GLU A 98 -39.90 15.85 -25.33
C GLU A 98 -40.98 16.07 -26.43
N GLU A 99 -40.59 16.06 -27.71
CA GLU A 99 -41.47 16.25 -28.88
C GLU A 99 -41.89 14.93 -29.56
N SER A 100 -41.42 13.78 -29.10
CA SER A 100 -41.80 12.48 -29.69
C SER A 100 -43.20 12.06 -29.23
N HIS A 101 -44.20 12.15 -30.12
CA HIS A 101 -45.59 11.72 -29.88
C HIS A 101 -45.78 10.19 -29.82
N GLY A 102 -44.75 9.44 -29.44
CA GLY A 102 -44.81 8.00 -29.18
C GLY A 102 -45.10 7.68 -27.71
N ASP A 103 -45.42 6.41 -27.44
CA ASP A 103 -45.43 5.86 -26.09
C ASP A 103 -43.98 5.87 -25.58
N LEU A 104 -43.67 6.59 -24.50
CA LEU A 104 -42.30 6.74 -23.98
C LEU A 104 -41.71 5.37 -23.66
N SER A 105 -40.55 5.03 -24.24
CA SER A 105 -39.94 3.71 -24.02
C SER A 105 -39.66 3.43 -22.53
N TYR A 106 -39.38 4.49 -21.76
CA TYR A 106 -39.07 4.45 -20.33
C TYR A 106 -39.67 5.64 -19.58
N PRO A 107 -40.92 5.56 -19.10
CA PRO A 107 -41.54 6.66 -18.34
C PRO A 107 -40.82 6.89 -17.00
N HIS A 108 -40.69 8.17 -16.64
CA HIS A 108 -40.06 8.68 -15.41
C HIS A 108 -38.60 8.27 -15.21
N CYS A 109 -37.91 8.02 -16.33
CA CYS A 109 -36.48 7.76 -16.40
C CYS A 109 -35.82 8.86 -17.22
N TYR A 110 -34.84 9.56 -16.63
CA TYR A 110 -34.11 10.66 -17.25
C TYR A 110 -32.60 10.34 -17.24
N LEU A 111 -32.09 9.96 -18.41
CA LEU A 111 -30.65 9.76 -18.63
C LEU A 111 -29.97 11.14 -18.71
N PHE A 112 -29.30 11.52 -17.62
CA PHE A 112 -28.58 12.79 -17.53
C PHE A 112 -27.23 12.70 -18.24
N THR A 113 -26.44 11.67 -17.90
CA THR A 113 -25.17 11.33 -18.57
C THR A 113 -25.26 9.90 -19.07
N ASP A 114 -24.96 9.69 -20.35
CA ASP A 114 -24.91 8.37 -20.98
C ASP A 114 -23.70 7.55 -20.46
N LEU A 115 -23.68 6.24 -20.68
CA LEU A 115 -22.59 5.39 -20.23
C LEU A 115 -21.40 5.48 -21.20
N ASP A 116 -20.47 6.40 -20.92
CA ASP A 116 -19.22 6.59 -21.67
C ASP A 116 -18.06 6.98 -20.75
N ILE A 117 -16.86 7.19 -21.31
CA ILE A 117 -15.69 7.68 -20.59
C ILE A 117 -15.96 9.13 -20.15
N PRO A 118 -15.95 9.44 -18.85
CA PRO A 118 -16.37 10.74 -18.33
C PRO A 118 -15.50 11.90 -18.83
N SER A 119 -16.14 12.86 -19.49
CA SER A 119 -15.51 14.09 -19.97
C SER A 119 -15.51 15.20 -18.92
N ALA A 120 -14.63 16.19 -19.09
CA ALA A 120 -14.62 17.37 -18.24
C ALA A 120 -15.91 18.20 -18.36
N GLN A 121 -16.60 18.16 -19.50
CA GLN A 121 -17.86 18.89 -19.72
C GLN A 121 -19.00 18.26 -18.90
N GLU A 122 -19.18 16.94 -18.96
CA GLU A 122 -20.21 16.23 -18.17
C GLU A 122 -19.97 16.41 -16.67
N VAL A 123 -18.70 16.46 -16.22
CA VAL A 123 -18.37 16.76 -14.81
C VAL A 123 -18.75 18.20 -14.42
N LYS A 124 -18.57 19.19 -15.32
CA LYS A 124 -19.05 20.58 -15.08
C LYS A 124 -20.58 20.62 -15.01
N GLU A 125 -21.28 19.93 -15.91
CA GLU A 125 -22.75 19.87 -15.96
C GLU A 125 -23.34 19.15 -14.73
N LEU A 126 -22.76 18.02 -14.30
CA LEU A 126 -23.26 17.30 -13.13
C LEU A 126 -22.95 18.06 -11.83
N ARG A 127 -21.84 18.79 -11.78
CA ARG A 127 -21.55 19.73 -10.69
C ARG A 127 -22.52 20.91 -10.68
N SER A 128 -22.86 21.50 -11.83
CA SER A 128 -23.85 22.58 -11.87
C SER A 128 -25.23 22.09 -11.44
N LEU A 129 -25.64 20.87 -11.82
CA LEU A 129 -26.88 20.25 -11.31
C LEU A 129 -26.85 20.02 -9.79
N ALA A 130 -25.69 19.74 -9.20
CA ALA A 130 -25.53 19.44 -7.78
C ALA A 130 -25.35 20.69 -6.88
N GLU A 131 -24.89 21.82 -7.45
CA GLU A 131 -24.62 23.08 -6.75
C GLU A 131 -25.67 24.19 -7.05
N ASP A 132 -26.25 24.24 -8.26
CA ASP A 132 -27.24 25.26 -8.65
C ASP A 132 -28.69 24.76 -8.45
N GLU A 133 -29.32 25.28 -7.39
CA GLU A 133 -30.73 25.00 -7.09
C GLU A 133 -31.69 25.35 -8.24
N ALA A 134 -31.39 26.33 -9.09
CA ALA A 134 -32.28 26.73 -10.18
C ALA A 134 -32.32 25.68 -11.30
N GLN A 135 -31.16 25.09 -11.64
CA GLN A 135 -31.08 23.97 -12.59
C GLN A 135 -31.63 22.68 -11.98
N ALA A 136 -31.26 22.40 -10.72
CA ALA A 136 -31.79 21.27 -9.96
C ALA A 136 -33.33 21.27 -9.95
N ARG A 137 -33.98 22.41 -9.64
CA ARG A 137 -35.45 22.52 -9.64
C ARG A 137 -36.12 22.37 -11.01
N LYS A 138 -35.38 22.42 -12.13
CA LYS A 138 -35.94 22.16 -13.47
C LYS A 138 -35.93 20.67 -13.82
N ILE A 139 -34.88 19.95 -13.44
CA ILE A 139 -34.68 18.54 -13.83
C ILE A 139 -35.12 17.58 -12.72
N LEU A 140 -34.86 17.92 -11.45
CA LEU A 140 -35.20 17.11 -10.27
C LEU A 140 -36.63 17.41 -9.79
N GLN A 141 -37.60 17.42 -10.71
CA GLN A 141 -39.02 17.51 -10.36
C GLN A 141 -39.56 16.08 -10.15
N PRO A 142 -40.06 15.74 -8.95
CA PRO A 142 -40.57 14.40 -8.69
C PRO A 142 -41.88 14.17 -9.46
N SER A 143 -42.06 12.97 -10.00
CA SER A 143 -43.31 12.55 -10.65
C SER A 143 -44.43 12.37 -9.63
N GLU A 144 -45.67 12.65 -10.06
CA GLU A 144 -46.87 12.26 -9.32
C GLU A 144 -47.17 10.76 -9.43
N GLU A 145 -46.71 10.10 -10.51
CA GLU A 145 -46.85 8.67 -10.74
C GLU A 145 -45.64 7.88 -10.23
N ARG A 146 -45.89 6.74 -9.57
CA ARG A 146 -44.83 5.86 -9.06
C ARG A 146 -44.13 5.13 -10.21
N VAL A 147 -42.80 5.20 -10.23
CA VAL A 147 -41.99 4.56 -11.28
C VAL A 147 -41.94 3.05 -11.09
N SER A 148 -42.14 2.30 -12.17
CA SER A 148 -41.93 0.86 -12.13
C SER A 148 -40.44 0.52 -12.12
N MET A 149 -39.99 -0.18 -11.07
CA MET A 149 -38.61 -0.66 -10.97
C MET A 149 -38.27 -1.65 -12.09
N SER A 150 -39.27 -2.34 -12.67
CA SER A 150 -39.07 -3.14 -13.90
C SER A 150 -38.56 -2.29 -15.07
N ASN A 151 -38.98 -1.03 -15.16
CA ASN A 151 -38.62 -0.14 -16.26
C ASN A 151 -37.23 0.46 -16.01
N VAL A 152 -36.91 0.83 -14.76
CA VAL A 152 -35.56 1.29 -14.37
C VAL A 152 -34.51 0.19 -14.63
N LEU A 153 -34.78 -1.04 -14.21
CA LEU A 153 -33.87 -2.18 -14.45
C LEU A 153 -33.76 -2.55 -15.94
N PHE A 154 -34.83 -2.43 -16.71
CA PHE A 154 -34.80 -2.67 -18.15
C PHE A 154 -34.07 -1.55 -18.93
N CYS A 155 -34.25 -0.29 -18.51
CA CYS A 155 -33.49 0.87 -18.99
C CYS A 155 -31.98 0.68 -18.78
N ALA A 156 -31.59 0.32 -17.55
CA ALA A 156 -30.21 -0.01 -17.22
C ALA A 156 -29.66 -1.17 -18.09
N ASN A 157 -30.44 -2.24 -18.28
CA ASN A 157 -30.06 -3.36 -19.13
C ASN A 157 -29.78 -2.91 -20.58
N GLN A 158 -30.65 -2.06 -21.16
CA GLN A 158 -30.45 -1.54 -22.50
C GLN A 158 -29.19 -0.67 -22.61
N ILE A 159 -28.89 0.17 -21.62
CA ILE A 159 -27.66 0.98 -21.56
C ILE A 159 -26.40 0.08 -21.52
N PHE A 160 -26.36 -0.92 -20.63
CA PHE A 160 -25.21 -1.83 -20.54
C PHE A 160 -25.02 -2.66 -21.82
N THR A 161 -26.11 -3.09 -22.45
CA THR A 161 -26.08 -3.87 -23.69
C THR A 161 -25.64 -3.03 -24.89
N SER A 162 -26.01 -1.75 -24.97
CA SER A 162 -25.64 -0.87 -26.08
C SER A 162 -24.22 -0.33 -25.98
N LYS A 163 -23.78 0.10 -24.79
CA LYS A 163 -22.49 0.81 -24.59
C LYS A 163 -21.37 -0.07 -24.06
N ALA A 164 -21.68 -1.00 -23.16
CA ALA A 164 -20.68 -1.78 -22.43
C ALA A 164 -20.69 -3.31 -22.69
N PRO A 165 -21.06 -3.85 -23.87
CA PRO A 165 -21.18 -5.30 -24.07
C PRO A 165 -19.85 -6.06 -23.89
N ASN A 166 -18.71 -5.39 -24.12
CA ASN A 166 -17.37 -5.96 -24.01
C ASN A 166 -16.71 -5.71 -22.63
N PHE A 167 -17.45 -5.22 -21.63
CA PHE A 167 -16.92 -4.94 -20.30
C PHE A 167 -17.06 -6.14 -19.37
N LEU A 168 -15.94 -6.61 -18.84
CA LEU A 168 -15.86 -7.69 -17.85
C LEU A 168 -16.55 -7.30 -16.52
N SER A 169 -16.42 -6.04 -16.08
CA SER A 169 -17.09 -5.54 -14.89
C SER A 169 -18.15 -4.51 -15.27
N ARG A 170 -19.42 -4.80 -14.95
CA ARG A 170 -20.58 -3.95 -15.17
C ARG A 170 -21.39 -3.88 -13.87
N ARG A 171 -21.67 -2.66 -13.38
CA ARG A 171 -22.32 -2.46 -12.07
C ARG A 171 -23.37 -1.36 -12.10
N LEU A 172 -24.54 -1.67 -11.56
CA LEU A 172 -25.64 -0.74 -11.35
C LEU A 172 -25.68 -0.30 -9.89
N PHE A 173 -25.45 0.99 -9.62
CA PHE A 173 -25.46 1.58 -8.29
C PHE A 173 -26.81 2.25 -8.04
N ILE A 174 -27.67 1.67 -7.21
CA ILE A 174 -29.00 2.21 -6.88
C ILE A 174 -28.93 3.02 -5.58
N VAL A 175 -29.32 4.29 -5.61
CA VAL A 175 -29.33 5.20 -4.45
C VAL A 175 -30.75 5.69 -4.18
N THR A 176 -31.35 5.28 -3.06
CA THR A 176 -32.80 5.46 -2.78
C THR A 176 -33.11 5.45 -1.28
N ASP A 177 -34.25 6.03 -0.91
CA ASP A 177 -34.85 6.00 0.42
C ASP A 177 -36.16 5.18 0.51
N ASP A 178 -36.71 4.70 -0.61
CA ASP A 178 -37.90 3.85 -0.64
C ASP A 178 -37.51 2.37 -0.51
N ASP A 179 -37.88 1.73 0.60
CA ASP A 179 -37.58 0.33 0.86
C ASP A 179 -38.58 -0.66 0.24
N ASN A 180 -39.71 -0.18 -0.29
CA ASN A 180 -40.76 -1.03 -0.85
C ASN A 180 -41.57 -0.33 -1.98
N PRO A 181 -40.93 -0.01 -3.13
CA PRO A 181 -41.57 0.76 -4.20
C PRO A 181 -42.84 0.12 -4.79
N HIS A 182 -43.00 -1.20 -4.67
CA HIS A 182 -44.13 -1.98 -5.21
C HIS A 182 -45.00 -2.65 -4.13
N ALA A 183 -45.10 -2.05 -2.95
CA ALA A 183 -45.81 -2.59 -1.78
C ALA A 183 -47.19 -3.20 -2.07
N GLU A 184 -47.99 -2.52 -2.90
CA GLU A 184 -49.37 -2.92 -3.22
C GLU A 184 -49.48 -3.85 -4.44
N ASN A 185 -48.49 -3.85 -5.35
CA ASN A 185 -48.57 -4.48 -6.66
C ASN A 185 -47.60 -5.66 -6.83
N LYS A 186 -48.07 -6.86 -6.45
CA LYS A 186 -47.32 -8.13 -6.57
C LYS A 186 -46.86 -8.43 -8.00
N SER A 187 -47.61 -8.03 -9.01
CA SER A 187 -47.26 -8.16 -10.43
C SER A 187 -45.98 -7.39 -10.78
N LEU A 188 -45.94 -6.09 -10.46
CA LEU A 188 -44.78 -5.22 -10.68
C LEU A 188 -43.54 -5.70 -9.90
N ARG A 189 -43.72 -6.14 -8.66
CA ARG A 189 -42.64 -6.79 -7.88
C ARG A 189 -42.07 -8.03 -8.59
N SER A 190 -42.95 -8.92 -9.08
CA SER A 190 -42.48 -10.11 -9.81
C SER A 190 -41.79 -9.76 -11.13
N ALA A 191 -42.26 -8.72 -11.84
CA ALA A 191 -41.62 -8.22 -13.05
C ALA A 191 -40.23 -7.62 -12.74
N ALA A 192 -40.09 -6.83 -11.68
CA ALA A 192 -38.80 -6.28 -11.24
C ALA A 192 -37.80 -7.38 -10.87
N SER A 193 -38.22 -8.42 -10.14
CA SER A 193 -37.36 -9.58 -9.81
C SER A 193 -36.91 -10.34 -11.07
N VAL A 194 -37.78 -10.52 -12.08
CA VAL A 194 -37.39 -11.11 -13.36
C VAL A 194 -36.35 -10.23 -14.08
N ARG A 195 -36.55 -8.90 -14.13
CA ARG A 195 -35.55 -8.00 -14.76
C ARG A 195 -34.22 -7.94 -14.01
N ALA A 196 -34.25 -8.05 -12.68
CA ALA A 196 -33.04 -8.18 -11.87
C ALA A 196 -32.28 -9.47 -12.21
N ARG A 197 -33.00 -10.56 -12.46
CA ARG A 197 -32.41 -11.81 -12.93
C ARG A 197 -31.79 -11.66 -14.32
N ASP A 198 -32.47 -11.02 -15.26
CA ASP A 198 -31.93 -10.75 -16.60
C ASP A 198 -30.58 -10.01 -16.52
N LEU A 199 -30.45 -9.03 -15.61
CA LEU A 199 -29.20 -8.31 -15.35
C LEU A 199 -28.11 -9.22 -14.75
N TYR A 200 -28.46 -10.07 -13.78
CA TYR A 200 -27.52 -11.02 -13.16
C TYR A 200 -27.02 -12.08 -14.15
N ASP A 201 -27.92 -12.66 -14.95
CA ASP A 201 -27.59 -13.66 -15.98
C ASP A 201 -26.73 -13.04 -17.11
N LEU A 202 -26.79 -11.71 -17.31
CA LEU A 202 -25.88 -10.95 -18.17
C LEU A 202 -24.52 -10.61 -17.52
N GLY A 203 -24.33 -10.88 -16.21
CA GLY A 203 -23.11 -10.55 -15.46
C GLY A 203 -23.04 -9.08 -14.99
N ILE A 204 -24.18 -8.44 -14.75
CA ILE A 204 -24.26 -7.08 -14.19
C ILE A 204 -24.58 -7.20 -12.70
N THR A 205 -23.73 -6.62 -11.85
CA THR A 205 -23.97 -6.61 -10.39
C THR A 205 -24.81 -5.40 -9.98
N ILE A 206 -25.74 -5.58 -9.05
CA ILE A 206 -26.62 -4.52 -8.54
C ILE A 206 -26.19 -4.21 -7.10
N ASP A 207 -25.64 -3.03 -6.88
CA ASP A 207 -25.26 -2.53 -5.56
C ASP A 207 -26.30 -1.50 -5.08
N LEU A 208 -26.90 -1.75 -3.92
CA LEU A 208 -27.81 -0.81 -3.26
C LEU A 208 -27.07 0.03 -2.22
N PHE A 209 -27.36 1.33 -2.24
CA PHE A 209 -26.94 2.33 -1.26
C PHE A 209 -28.19 2.93 -0.60
N PRO A 210 -28.70 2.28 0.46
CA PRO A 210 -29.95 2.69 1.11
C PRO A 210 -29.75 3.95 1.97
N ILE A 211 -30.74 4.85 1.94
CA ILE A 211 -30.75 6.06 2.76
C ILE A 211 -31.87 5.95 3.80
N SER A 212 -31.50 5.80 5.08
CA SER A 212 -32.47 5.84 6.19
C SER A 212 -32.74 7.27 6.63
N HIS A 213 -33.97 7.56 7.03
CA HIS A 213 -34.41 8.84 7.59
C HIS A 213 -34.52 8.77 9.13
N PRO A 214 -34.57 9.90 9.85
CA PRO A 214 -34.78 9.91 11.30
C PRO A 214 -36.06 9.19 11.74
N ASP A 215 -37.11 9.25 10.92
CA ASP A 215 -38.42 8.67 11.19
C ASP A 215 -38.59 7.24 10.62
N HIS A 216 -37.66 6.76 9.78
CA HIS A 216 -37.77 5.49 9.05
C HIS A 216 -36.41 4.86 8.76
N GLU A 217 -36.14 3.71 9.37
CA GLU A 217 -34.97 2.86 9.10
C GLU A 217 -35.23 1.98 7.87
N PHE A 218 -34.29 1.96 6.92
CA PHE A 218 -34.45 1.30 5.63
C PHE A 218 -34.34 -0.23 5.76
N ASP A 219 -35.39 -0.96 5.39
CA ASP A 219 -35.46 -2.42 5.53
C ASP A 219 -35.32 -3.13 4.17
N THR A 220 -34.14 -3.67 3.88
CA THR A 220 -33.86 -4.36 2.60
C THR A 220 -34.72 -5.62 2.40
N SER A 221 -35.18 -6.24 3.49
CA SER A 221 -35.93 -7.50 3.45
C SER A 221 -37.32 -7.35 2.80
N LYS A 222 -37.85 -6.12 2.75
CA LYS A 222 -39.15 -5.82 2.16
C LYS A 222 -39.18 -6.02 0.66
N PHE A 223 -38.10 -5.75 -0.08
CA PHE A 223 -38.09 -5.76 -1.55
C PHE A 223 -36.72 -6.09 -2.16
N TYR A 224 -35.65 -5.42 -1.70
CA TYR A 224 -34.34 -5.50 -2.35
C TYR A 224 -33.60 -6.83 -2.15
N ASP A 225 -33.89 -7.57 -1.07
CA ASP A 225 -33.38 -8.93 -0.87
C ASP A 225 -33.79 -9.93 -1.97
N ASP A 226 -34.89 -9.67 -2.71
CA ASP A 226 -35.33 -10.48 -3.87
C ASP A 226 -34.67 -10.06 -5.20
N ILE A 227 -33.90 -8.95 -5.21
CA ILE A 227 -33.34 -8.29 -6.39
C ILE A 227 -31.81 -8.30 -6.38
N ILE A 228 -31.21 -8.11 -5.19
CA ILE A 228 -29.76 -8.15 -5.00
C ILE A 228 -29.34 -9.62 -4.91
N TYR A 229 -28.88 -10.16 -6.03
CA TYR A 229 -28.32 -11.50 -6.08
C TYR A 229 -27.03 -11.57 -5.26
N LYS A 230 -27.14 -12.14 -4.06
CA LYS A 230 -26.03 -12.43 -3.16
C LYS A 230 -25.18 -13.55 -3.77
N THR A 231 -24.13 -13.18 -4.51
CA THR A 231 -23.18 -14.13 -5.09
C THR A 231 -22.61 -15.02 -3.98
N SER A 232 -22.65 -16.34 -4.20
CA SER A 232 -22.29 -17.31 -3.15
C SER A 232 -20.83 -17.13 -2.70
N PRO A 233 -20.49 -17.30 -1.41
CA PRO A 233 -19.09 -17.30 -0.93
C PRO A 233 -18.17 -18.37 -1.57
N SER A 234 -18.72 -19.27 -2.38
CA SER A 234 -18.00 -20.29 -3.15
C SER A 234 -17.45 -19.80 -4.50
N ASP A 235 -17.82 -18.61 -4.94
CA ASP A 235 -17.37 -18.03 -6.21
C ASP A 235 -16.17 -17.09 -5.97
N GLY A 236 -15.05 -17.36 -6.65
CA GLY A 236 -13.77 -16.67 -6.45
C GLY A 236 -13.78 -15.20 -6.90
N GLU A 237 -14.67 -14.83 -7.83
CA GLU A 237 -14.87 -13.45 -8.27
C GLU A 237 -15.96 -12.71 -7.46
N ALA A 238 -16.68 -13.39 -6.57
CA ALA A 238 -17.70 -12.76 -5.76
C ALA A 238 -17.11 -11.63 -4.88
N PRO A 239 -17.69 -10.42 -4.89
CA PRO A 239 -17.55 -9.55 -3.74
C PRO A 239 -18.16 -10.32 -2.57
N ALA A 240 -17.34 -10.79 -1.62
CA ALA A 240 -17.90 -11.42 -0.43
C ALA A 240 -18.71 -10.36 0.30
N TYR A 241 -20.03 -10.47 0.15
CA TYR A 241 -21.00 -9.72 0.89
C TYR A 241 -20.80 -10.06 2.37
N LEU A 242 -20.04 -9.20 3.01
CA LEU A 242 -20.34 -8.77 4.37
C LEU A 242 -21.85 -8.54 4.46
N GLN A 243 -22.42 -8.79 5.64
CA GLN A 243 -23.84 -8.57 5.87
C GLN A 243 -24.24 -7.23 5.25
N PRO A 244 -25.37 -7.14 4.49
CA PRO A 244 -25.79 -5.86 3.94
C PRO A 244 -25.76 -4.84 5.08
N ASP A 245 -25.25 -3.64 4.82
CA ASP A 245 -24.89 -2.64 5.82
C ASP A 245 -26.13 -2.04 6.55
N THR A 246 -27.02 -2.89 7.07
CA THR A 246 -28.31 -2.59 7.73
C THR A 246 -28.15 -1.90 9.09
N HIS A 247 -26.91 -1.70 9.54
CA HIS A 247 -26.57 -0.87 10.70
C HIS A 247 -25.73 0.35 10.33
N MET A 248 -25.73 0.77 9.06
CA MET A 248 -25.35 2.15 8.71
C MET A 248 -26.43 3.12 9.19
N THR A 249 -26.18 3.77 10.32
CA THR A 249 -27.01 4.80 10.97
C THR A 249 -27.06 6.13 10.19
N THR A 250 -27.39 6.06 8.91
CA THR A 250 -27.72 7.21 8.05
C THR A 250 -28.94 8.00 8.55
N ALA A 251 -29.72 7.43 9.48
CA ALA A 251 -30.84 8.06 10.16
C ALA A 251 -30.46 9.23 11.10
N GLN A 252 -29.23 9.29 11.64
CA GLN A 252 -28.79 10.35 12.57
C GLN A 252 -27.70 11.28 11.99
N GLY A 253 -27.36 11.10 10.72
CA GLY A 253 -26.28 11.85 10.05
C GLY A 253 -26.74 13.15 9.40
N ASP A 254 -25.93 14.21 9.58
CA ASP A 254 -25.91 15.42 8.76
C ASP A 254 -25.75 15.07 7.26
N GLY A 255 -26.23 15.90 6.33
CA GLY A 255 -26.12 15.66 4.88
C GLY A 255 -24.67 15.45 4.42
N ILE A 256 -23.74 16.20 5.01
CA ILE A 256 -22.29 16.04 4.78
C ILE A 256 -21.78 14.69 5.30
N SER A 257 -22.32 14.18 6.41
CA SER A 257 -21.95 12.85 6.92
C SER A 257 -22.50 11.74 6.02
N LEU A 258 -23.74 11.87 5.54
CA LEU A 258 -24.34 10.98 4.55
C LEU A 258 -23.48 10.92 3.27
N LEU A 259 -23.03 12.07 2.76
CA LEU A 259 -22.12 12.15 1.60
C LEU A 259 -20.79 11.40 1.85
N ASN A 260 -20.17 11.59 3.02
CA ASN A 260 -18.92 10.89 3.36
C ASN A 260 -19.16 9.37 3.53
N THR A 261 -20.29 8.97 4.11
CA THR A 261 -20.70 7.57 4.25
C THR A 261 -20.94 6.93 2.89
N LEU A 262 -21.68 7.60 1.99
CA LEU A 262 -21.90 7.15 0.61
C LEU A 262 -20.60 7.02 -0.16
N LEU A 263 -19.71 8.03 -0.12
CA LEU A 263 -18.38 7.95 -0.73
C LEU A 263 -17.58 6.76 -0.19
N SER A 264 -17.59 6.52 1.12
CA SER A 264 -16.87 5.39 1.72
C SER A 264 -17.43 4.01 1.32
N SER A 265 -18.76 3.89 1.25
CA SER A 265 -19.46 2.66 0.86
C SER A 265 -19.28 2.38 -0.63
N ILE A 266 -19.40 3.41 -1.47
CA ILE A 266 -19.14 3.26 -2.90
C ILE A 266 -17.66 2.97 -3.14
N HIS A 267 -16.73 3.63 -2.45
CA HIS A 267 -15.30 3.32 -2.59
C HIS A 267 -14.97 1.87 -2.25
N SER A 268 -15.56 1.30 -1.18
CA SER A 268 -15.30 -0.09 -0.79
C SER A 268 -15.85 -1.12 -1.79
N ARG A 269 -16.91 -0.79 -2.53
CA ARG A 269 -17.51 -1.65 -3.59
C ARG A 269 -17.00 -1.35 -5.01
N SER A 270 -16.44 -0.15 -5.23
CA SER A 270 -16.05 0.32 -6.57
C SER A 270 -14.83 -0.36 -7.17
N VAL A 271 -13.96 -1.00 -6.38
CA VAL A 271 -12.77 -1.69 -6.92
C VAL A 271 -12.98 -3.20 -6.82
N PRO A 272 -13.06 -3.93 -7.96
CA PRO A 272 -13.16 -5.39 -7.92
C PRO A 272 -11.90 -6.00 -7.28
N ARG A 273 -12.06 -7.14 -6.60
CA ARG A 273 -10.94 -7.84 -5.95
C ARG A 273 -9.98 -8.36 -7.03
N ARG A 274 -8.74 -7.90 -7.01
CA ARG A 274 -7.68 -8.34 -7.95
C ARG A 274 -6.66 -9.17 -7.19
N SER A 275 -6.52 -10.44 -7.54
CA SER A 275 -5.50 -11.30 -6.99
C SER A 275 -4.12 -10.96 -7.58
N LEU A 276 -3.10 -10.98 -6.73
CA LEU A 276 -1.68 -10.93 -7.10
C LEU A 276 -1.21 -12.30 -7.64
N PHE A 277 -1.77 -13.37 -7.08
CA PHE A 277 -1.61 -14.75 -7.55
C PHE A 277 -2.89 -15.54 -7.24
N THR A 278 -3.32 -16.37 -8.18
CA THR A 278 -4.55 -17.19 -8.08
C THR A 278 -4.17 -18.65 -7.95
N ASN A 279 -4.93 -19.40 -7.15
CA ASN A 279 -4.82 -20.86 -6.97
C ASN A 279 -3.40 -21.38 -6.69
N VAL A 280 -2.69 -20.72 -5.76
CA VAL A 280 -1.38 -21.21 -5.30
C VAL A 280 -1.59 -22.26 -4.20
N PRO A 281 -0.96 -23.45 -4.30
CA PRO A 281 -1.11 -24.48 -3.29
C PRO A 281 -0.38 -24.10 -1.98
N LEU A 282 -1.15 -24.02 -0.90
CA LEU A 282 -0.65 -23.98 0.47
C LEU A 282 -0.43 -25.40 0.98
N GLU A 283 0.83 -25.84 1.02
CA GLU A 283 1.25 -27.14 1.54
C GLU A 283 1.43 -27.07 3.07
N ILE A 284 0.52 -27.70 3.79
CA ILE A 284 0.57 -27.83 5.26
C ILE A 284 1.42 -29.06 5.65
N GLY A 285 1.44 -30.08 4.80
CA GLY A 285 2.24 -31.30 4.97
C GLY A 285 2.31 -32.11 3.66
N PRO A 286 3.06 -33.23 3.65
CA PRO A 286 3.13 -34.10 2.48
C PRO A 286 1.73 -34.58 2.08
N ASN A 287 1.36 -34.38 0.81
CA ASN A 287 0.03 -34.66 0.24
C ASN A 287 -1.15 -33.91 0.90
N PHE A 288 -0.90 -32.93 1.77
CA PHE A 288 -1.95 -32.09 2.37
C PHE A 288 -1.79 -30.65 1.90
N LYS A 289 -2.53 -30.33 0.83
CA LYS A 289 -2.53 -29.02 0.15
C LYS A 289 -3.94 -28.44 0.17
N ILE A 290 -4.03 -27.11 0.23
CA ILE A 290 -5.27 -26.36 0.00
C ILE A 290 -5.00 -25.20 -0.98
N SER A 291 -6.03 -24.69 -1.65
CA SER A 291 -5.86 -23.55 -2.56
C SER A 291 -6.01 -22.23 -1.83
N VAL A 292 -5.13 -21.27 -2.13
CA VAL A 292 -5.23 -19.89 -1.66
C VAL A 292 -4.97 -18.89 -2.78
N ASN A 293 -5.72 -17.79 -2.73
CA ASN A 293 -5.52 -16.61 -3.56
C ASN A 293 -4.77 -15.54 -2.76
N GLY A 294 -3.78 -14.90 -3.38
CA GLY A 294 -3.04 -13.78 -2.82
C GLY A 294 -3.56 -12.45 -3.31
N TYR A 295 -3.58 -11.44 -2.46
CA TYR A 295 -4.07 -10.09 -2.72
C TYR A 295 -3.09 -9.05 -2.18
N LEU A 296 -2.95 -7.92 -2.88
CA LEU A 296 -2.15 -6.79 -2.45
C LEU A 296 -3.05 -5.69 -1.89
N LEU A 297 -3.28 -5.70 -0.56
CA LEU A 297 -4.14 -4.73 0.10
C LEU A 297 -3.47 -3.35 0.33
N LEU A 298 -2.14 -3.32 0.38
CA LEU A 298 -1.35 -2.10 0.58
C LEU A 298 -0.34 -1.95 -0.55
N LYS A 299 -0.66 -1.11 -1.54
CA LYS A 299 0.24 -0.75 -2.65
C LYS A 299 0.68 0.71 -2.49
N ARG A 300 1.96 0.98 -2.76
CA ARG A 300 2.45 2.36 -2.93
C ARG A 300 1.78 2.98 -4.15
N GLN A 301 1.10 4.11 -3.97
CA GLN A 301 0.55 4.89 -5.07
C GLN A 301 1.65 5.79 -5.64
N GLU A 302 1.79 5.80 -6.96
CA GLU A 302 2.76 6.60 -7.71
C GLU A 302 2.07 7.29 -8.89
N PRO A 303 2.61 8.39 -9.43
CA PRO A 303 2.02 9.08 -10.58
C PRO A 303 2.22 8.23 -11.85
N ALA A 304 1.21 7.41 -12.18
CA ALA A 304 1.21 6.62 -13.40
C ALA A 304 0.91 7.50 -14.63
N ARG A 305 1.77 7.43 -15.67
CA ARG A 305 1.48 8.02 -16.97
C ARG A 305 0.59 7.06 -17.77
N SER A 306 -0.66 7.46 -18.02
CA SER A 306 -1.65 6.61 -18.71
C SER A 306 -1.45 6.55 -20.23
N CYS A 307 -0.88 7.59 -20.84
CA CYS A 307 -0.59 7.66 -22.27
C CYS A 307 0.52 8.67 -22.59
N TYR A 308 1.12 8.53 -23.77
CA TYR A 308 1.94 9.58 -24.37
C TYR A 308 1.03 10.47 -25.22
N VAL A 309 1.12 11.78 -25.03
CA VAL A 309 0.39 12.78 -25.85
C VAL A 309 1.40 13.55 -26.68
N TRP A 310 1.22 13.52 -28.00
CA TRP A 310 1.97 14.34 -28.94
C TRP A 310 1.29 15.70 -29.09
N LEU A 311 2.03 16.76 -28.76
CA LEU A 311 1.59 18.16 -28.79
C LEU A 311 2.22 18.94 -29.96
N GLY A 312 2.81 18.26 -30.95
CA GLY A 312 3.54 18.88 -32.06
C GLY A 312 2.67 19.36 -33.23
N GLY A 313 1.34 19.23 -33.14
CA GLY A 313 0.38 19.59 -34.18
C GLY A 313 -0.79 20.41 -33.64
N GLU A 314 -1.74 20.74 -34.50
CA GLU A 314 -2.91 21.59 -34.17
C GLU A 314 -3.84 20.93 -33.14
N THR A 315 -3.90 19.60 -33.10
CA THR A 315 -4.67 18.83 -32.11
C THR A 315 -3.74 17.89 -31.33
N PRO A 316 -3.95 17.75 -30.00
CA PRO A 316 -3.22 16.76 -29.20
C PRO A 316 -3.63 15.35 -29.63
N GLN A 317 -2.66 14.49 -29.92
CA GLN A 317 -2.90 13.11 -30.36
C GLN A 317 -2.24 12.11 -29.41
N ILE A 318 -2.89 10.95 -29.20
CA ILE A 318 -2.31 9.87 -28.39
C ILE A 318 -1.23 9.18 -29.24
N ALA A 319 0.01 9.23 -28.78
CA ALA A 319 1.14 8.59 -29.43
C ALA A 319 1.29 7.14 -28.95
N ARG A 320 1.46 6.21 -29.90
CA ARG A 320 1.87 4.84 -29.61
C ARG A 320 3.39 4.74 -29.75
N GLY A 321 4.08 4.48 -28.65
CA GLY A 321 5.50 4.12 -28.69
C GLY A 321 5.71 2.76 -29.34
N MET A 322 6.73 2.63 -30.18
CA MET A 322 7.19 1.34 -30.71
C MET A 322 8.72 1.35 -30.68
N THR A 323 9.30 0.45 -29.88
CA THR A 323 10.75 0.31 -29.74
C THR A 323 11.21 -0.89 -30.57
N THR A 324 12.05 -0.65 -31.57
CA THR A 324 12.69 -1.70 -32.38
C THR A 324 14.20 -1.64 -32.18
N HIS A 325 14.82 -2.80 -31.95
CA HIS A 325 16.28 -2.91 -31.94
C HIS A 325 16.76 -3.09 -33.38
N MET A 326 17.76 -2.31 -33.79
CA MET A 326 18.36 -2.34 -35.12
C MET A 326 19.85 -2.61 -35.01
N ALA A 327 20.41 -3.40 -35.93
CA ALA A 327 21.84 -3.63 -36.01
C ALA A 327 22.55 -2.41 -36.62
N ASP A 328 23.63 -1.95 -35.98
CA ASP A 328 24.38 -0.75 -36.38
C ASP A 328 24.96 -0.88 -37.80
N ASP A 329 25.54 -2.05 -38.12
CA ASP A 329 26.20 -2.32 -39.41
C ASP A 329 25.22 -2.47 -40.60
N THR A 330 24.02 -2.99 -40.38
CA THR A 330 23.10 -3.42 -41.45
C THR A 330 21.75 -2.72 -41.46
N ALA A 331 21.43 -1.94 -40.42
CA ALA A 331 20.12 -1.33 -40.17
C ALA A 331 18.92 -2.31 -40.22
N HIS A 332 19.17 -3.62 -40.08
CA HIS A 332 18.12 -4.63 -40.00
C HIS A 332 17.54 -4.70 -38.58
N THR A 333 16.23 -4.93 -38.46
CA THR A 333 15.55 -5.15 -37.18
C THR A 333 15.94 -6.50 -36.58
N ILE A 334 16.50 -6.49 -35.38
CA ILE A 334 17.01 -7.68 -34.69
C ILE A 334 15.85 -8.42 -34.02
N GLU A 335 15.77 -9.74 -34.21
CA GLU A 335 14.79 -10.57 -33.49
C GLU A 335 15.26 -10.93 -32.07
N LYS A 336 14.31 -11.19 -31.15
CA LYS A 336 14.63 -11.60 -29.75
C LYS A 336 15.49 -12.88 -29.69
N SER A 337 15.44 -13.73 -30.72
CA SER A 337 16.22 -14.96 -30.89
C SER A 337 17.71 -14.71 -31.19
N GLU A 338 18.04 -13.57 -31.80
CA GLU A 338 19.39 -13.17 -32.17
C GLU A 338 20.13 -12.48 -31.02
N ILE A 339 19.38 -11.90 -30.07
CA ILE A 339 19.90 -11.21 -28.89
C ILE A 339 20.41 -12.23 -27.87
N ARG A 340 21.69 -12.12 -27.51
CA ARG A 340 22.30 -12.86 -26.39
C ARG A 340 22.74 -11.89 -25.31
N LYS A 341 22.40 -12.19 -24.05
CA LYS A 341 22.87 -11.43 -22.90
C LYS A 341 24.25 -11.94 -22.47
N ALA A 342 25.17 -11.02 -22.21
CA ALA A 342 26.50 -11.33 -21.70
C ALA A 342 26.84 -10.45 -20.51
N TYR A 343 27.49 -11.04 -19.50
CA TYR A 343 27.99 -10.34 -18.32
C TYR A 343 29.52 -10.31 -18.36
N LYS A 344 30.10 -9.14 -18.02
CA LYS A 344 31.54 -8.94 -18.05
C LYS A 344 32.13 -9.08 -16.65
N PHE A 345 32.94 -10.12 -16.43
CA PHE A 345 33.62 -10.39 -15.15
C PHE A 345 35.12 -10.55 -15.38
N GLY A 346 35.95 -9.83 -14.61
CA GLY A 346 37.42 -9.94 -14.67
C GLY A 346 38.09 -9.54 -16.00
N GLY A 347 37.32 -9.09 -17.00
CA GLY A 347 37.80 -8.83 -18.36
C GLY A 347 37.24 -9.82 -19.39
N GLU A 348 36.77 -10.98 -18.95
CA GLU A 348 36.08 -11.98 -19.77
C GLU A 348 34.60 -11.63 -19.93
N GLN A 349 34.00 -12.09 -21.04
CA GLN A 349 32.56 -11.96 -21.30
C GLN A 349 31.91 -13.35 -21.25
N ILE A 350 30.99 -13.53 -20.32
CA ILE A 350 30.22 -14.77 -20.16
C ILE A 350 28.83 -14.54 -20.74
N SER A 351 28.58 -15.11 -21.93
CA SER A 351 27.25 -15.09 -22.55
C SER A 351 26.38 -16.24 -22.04
N PHE A 352 25.10 -15.98 -21.80
CA PHE A 352 24.11 -16.99 -21.45
C PHE A 352 22.99 -17.02 -22.51
N THR A 353 22.52 -18.22 -22.83
CA THR A 353 21.25 -18.41 -23.56
C THR A 353 20.05 -18.05 -22.67
N PRO A 354 18.89 -17.68 -23.25
CA PRO A 354 17.68 -17.42 -22.47
C PRO A 354 17.23 -18.66 -21.67
N GLU A 355 17.43 -19.86 -22.20
CA GLU A 355 17.14 -21.13 -21.54
C GLU A 355 17.99 -21.35 -20.29
N GLU A 356 19.31 -21.09 -20.37
CA GLU A 356 20.20 -21.15 -19.20
C GLU A 356 19.83 -20.10 -18.15
N GLN A 357 19.46 -18.87 -18.54
CA GLN A 357 18.98 -17.86 -17.60
C GLN A 357 17.68 -18.28 -16.90
N GLN A 358 16.75 -18.90 -17.63
CA GLN A 358 15.52 -19.41 -17.05
C GLN A 358 15.79 -20.60 -16.12
N ALA A 359 16.70 -21.51 -16.49
CA ALA A 359 17.12 -22.63 -15.65
C ALA A 359 17.80 -22.16 -14.34
N LEU A 360 18.65 -21.13 -14.40
CA LEU A 360 19.27 -20.50 -13.23
C LEU A 360 18.25 -19.83 -12.28
N ARG A 361 17.07 -19.44 -12.78
CA ARG A 361 15.97 -18.84 -12.00
C ARG A 361 14.87 -19.84 -11.64
N ASN A 362 14.96 -21.11 -12.05
CA ASN A 362 13.91 -22.11 -11.81
C ASN A 362 14.11 -22.84 -10.47
N PHE A 363 13.39 -22.38 -9.44
CA PHE A 363 13.36 -23.00 -8.11
C PHE A 363 12.14 -23.91 -7.88
N GLY A 364 11.37 -24.21 -8.94
CA GLY A 364 10.16 -25.04 -8.88
C GLY A 364 8.87 -24.29 -9.19
N ASP A 365 7.75 -25.01 -9.08
CA ASP A 365 6.40 -24.45 -9.26
C ASP A 365 5.97 -23.54 -8.10
N PRO A 366 4.98 -22.64 -8.32
CA PRO A 366 4.43 -21.77 -7.28
C PRO A 366 3.89 -22.58 -6.10
N VAL A 367 4.29 -22.22 -4.89
CA VAL A 367 3.90 -22.93 -3.67
C VAL A 367 4.10 -22.05 -2.45
N ILE A 368 3.20 -22.19 -1.47
CA ILE A 368 3.40 -21.71 -0.11
C ILE A 368 3.54 -22.96 0.76
N ARG A 369 4.75 -23.33 1.18
CA ARG A 369 4.98 -24.52 2.01
C ARG A 369 5.26 -24.14 3.44
N ILE A 370 4.47 -24.66 4.39
CA ILE A 370 4.73 -24.49 5.82
C ILE A 370 5.97 -25.29 6.22
N ILE A 371 6.99 -24.59 6.72
CA ILE A 371 8.22 -25.16 7.27
C ILE A 371 8.02 -25.53 8.75
N GLY A 372 7.26 -24.71 9.49
CA GLY A 372 6.96 -24.94 10.90
C GLY A 372 6.28 -23.73 11.55
N PHE A 373 6.15 -23.74 12.88
CA PHE A 373 5.48 -22.68 13.63
C PHE A 373 6.40 -22.07 14.69
N LYS A 374 6.35 -20.74 14.86
CA LYS A 374 7.08 -19.98 15.88
C LYS A 374 6.11 -19.09 16.69
N PRO A 375 6.43 -18.71 17.94
CA PRO A 375 5.64 -17.72 18.66
C PRO A 375 5.74 -16.35 17.96
N LEU A 376 4.67 -15.57 17.98
CA LEU A 376 4.62 -14.25 17.32
C LEU A 376 5.67 -13.28 17.90
N SER A 377 6.02 -13.42 19.18
CA SER A 377 7.08 -12.63 19.84
C SER A 377 8.49 -12.87 19.32
N ALA A 378 8.71 -13.91 18.49
CA ALA A 378 10.00 -14.15 17.85
C ALA A 378 10.18 -13.39 16.53
N LEU A 379 9.15 -12.65 16.07
CA LEU A 379 9.22 -11.79 14.89
C LEU A 379 9.62 -10.36 15.30
N PRO A 380 10.79 -9.86 14.88
CA PRO A 380 11.16 -8.47 15.10
C PRO A 380 10.33 -7.53 14.22
N ILE A 381 9.99 -6.34 14.74
CA ILE A 381 9.26 -5.30 13.97
C ILE A 381 10.06 -4.86 12.73
N TRP A 382 11.39 -4.83 12.82
CA TRP A 382 12.28 -4.47 11.72
C TRP A 382 12.42 -5.54 10.63
N ALA A 383 11.94 -6.76 10.83
CA ALA A 383 12.15 -7.90 9.91
C ALA A 383 11.18 -7.91 8.70
N SER A 384 10.72 -6.74 8.25
CA SER A 384 9.90 -6.54 7.06
C SER A 384 10.77 -5.96 5.95
N VAL A 385 10.96 -6.71 4.85
CA VAL A 385 11.75 -6.25 3.68
C VAL A 385 10.86 -5.66 2.60
N LYS A 386 9.72 -6.30 2.34
CA LYS A 386 8.73 -5.90 1.33
C LYS A 386 7.35 -5.79 1.94
N HIS A 387 6.43 -5.19 1.19
CA HIS A 387 5.02 -5.11 1.57
C HIS A 387 4.45 -6.53 1.84
N PRO A 388 3.56 -6.71 2.83
CA PRO A 388 2.98 -8.02 3.11
C PRO A 388 1.88 -8.34 2.10
N SER A 389 1.85 -9.59 1.60
CA SER A 389 0.75 -10.10 0.78
C SER A 389 -0.35 -10.65 1.68
N PHE A 390 -1.62 -10.34 1.41
CA PHE A 390 -2.76 -10.96 2.09
C PHE A 390 -3.16 -12.25 1.36
N ILE A 391 -3.54 -13.31 2.08
CA ILE A 391 -4.05 -14.55 1.49
C ILE A 391 -5.42 -14.92 2.03
N TYR A 392 -6.25 -15.47 1.15
CA TYR A 392 -7.61 -15.95 1.41
C TYR A 392 -7.82 -17.31 0.73
N PRO A 393 -8.63 -18.24 1.29
CA PRO A 393 -8.85 -19.54 0.66
C PRO A 393 -9.63 -19.45 -0.65
N SER A 394 -9.35 -20.38 -1.56
CA SER A 394 -10.12 -20.64 -2.79
C SER A 394 -10.64 -22.08 -2.76
N GLU A 395 -11.87 -22.33 -3.21
CA GLU A 395 -12.42 -23.69 -3.34
C GLU A 395 -12.40 -24.22 -4.78
N GLU A 396 -11.87 -23.45 -5.74
CA GLU A 396 -11.83 -23.79 -7.17
C GLU A 396 -11.09 -25.10 -7.45
N ASP A 397 -9.85 -25.23 -6.96
CA ASP A 397 -9.01 -26.43 -7.14
C ASP A 397 -9.32 -27.52 -6.11
N TYR A 398 -9.55 -27.13 -4.85
CA TYR A 398 -9.59 -28.02 -3.69
C TYR A 398 -10.80 -27.71 -2.81
N VAL A 399 -11.87 -28.48 -2.97
CA VAL A 399 -13.09 -28.39 -2.15
C VAL A 399 -12.77 -28.62 -0.67
N GLY A 400 -13.23 -27.69 0.18
CA GLY A 400 -12.98 -27.72 1.63
C GLY A 400 -11.73 -26.95 2.09
N SER A 401 -11.00 -26.30 1.18
CA SER A 401 -9.88 -25.40 1.52
C SER A 401 -10.27 -24.36 2.56
N THR A 402 -11.45 -23.75 2.46
CA THR A 402 -11.96 -22.75 3.43
C THR A 402 -12.03 -23.28 4.85
N ARG A 403 -12.46 -24.54 5.02
CA ARG A 403 -12.59 -25.17 6.34
C ARG A 403 -11.23 -25.38 7.01
N VAL A 404 -10.25 -25.85 6.24
CA VAL A 404 -8.88 -26.07 6.71
C VAL A 404 -8.19 -24.74 7.01
N PHE A 405 -8.33 -23.76 6.11
CA PHE A 405 -7.77 -22.41 6.27
C PHE A 405 -8.32 -21.73 7.54
N SER A 406 -9.65 -21.74 7.73
CA SER A 406 -10.31 -21.17 8.91
C SER A 406 -9.84 -21.83 10.20
N ALA A 407 -9.74 -23.17 10.23
CA ALA A 407 -9.23 -23.90 11.38
C ALA A 407 -7.76 -23.53 11.71
N LEU A 408 -6.91 -23.38 10.68
CA LEU A 408 -5.51 -22.96 10.84
C LEU A 408 -5.41 -21.53 11.37
N GLN A 409 -6.13 -20.57 10.77
CA GLN A 409 -6.17 -19.17 11.16
C GLN A 409 -6.61 -19.01 12.63
N GLN A 410 -7.73 -19.65 13.03
CA GLN A 410 -8.25 -19.61 14.40
C GLN A 410 -7.23 -20.19 15.41
N LYS A 411 -6.50 -21.25 15.05
CA LYS A 411 -5.46 -21.83 15.90
C LYS A 411 -4.24 -20.92 16.04
N LEU A 412 -3.78 -20.32 14.95
CA LEU A 412 -2.65 -19.37 14.98
C LEU A 412 -2.96 -18.13 15.83
N LEU A 413 -4.18 -17.59 15.71
CA LEU A 413 -4.67 -16.48 16.55
C LEU A 413 -4.72 -16.88 18.04
N LYS A 414 -5.34 -18.03 18.36
CA LYS A 414 -5.50 -18.50 19.75
C LYS A 414 -4.16 -18.76 20.44
N ASP A 415 -3.23 -19.41 19.74
CA ASP A 415 -1.92 -19.77 20.27
C ASP A 415 -0.88 -18.63 20.18
N ARG A 416 -1.23 -17.50 19.53
CA ARG A 416 -0.32 -16.39 19.18
C ARG A 416 0.96 -16.87 18.48
N LYS A 417 0.78 -17.70 17.45
CA LYS A 417 1.87 -18.26 16.63
C LYS A 417 1.82 -17.72 15.21
N LEU A 418 2.99 -17.62 14.59
CA LEU A 418 3.16 -17.46 13.15
C LEU A 418 3.60 -18.80 12.54
N ALA A 419 3.30 -19.01 11.27
CA ALA A 419 3.86 -20.11 10.49
C ALA A 419 5.03 -19.57 9.66
N LEU A 420 6.19 -20.24 9.72
CA LEU A 420 7.29 -19.97 8.82
C LEU A 420 7.00 -20.69 7.49
N VAL A 421 6.99 -19.96 6.39
CA VAL A 421 6.65 -20.51 5.07
C VAL A 421 7.78 -20.29 4.06
N TRP A 422 7.95 -21.27 3.17
CA TRP A 422 8.68 -21.14 1.92
C TRP A 422 7.71 -20.62 0.86
N PHE A 423 7.97 -19.44 0.32
CA PHE A 423 7.06 -18.73 -0.56
C PHE A 423 7.64 -18.57 -1.96
N ILE A 424 6.99 -19.19 -2.94
CA ILE A 424 7.22 -19.00 -4.39
C ILE A 424 5.90 -18.49 -4.99
N PRO A 425 5.75 -17.19 -5.29
CA PRO A 425 4.48 -16.63 -5.77
C PRO A 425 4.16 -16.96 -7.23
N ARG A 426 5.17 -17.11 -8.09
CA ARG A 426 5.02 -17.35 -9.54
C ARG A 426 6.16 -18.22 -10.07
N ARG A 427 5.98 -18.83 -11.25
CA ARG A 427 7.03 -19.60 -11.92
C ARG A 427 8.24 -18.70 -12.22
N ASN A 428 9.44 -19.25 -12.07
CA ASN A 428 10.72 -18.54 -12.20
C ASN A 428 10.91 -17.36 -11.22
N ALA A 429 10.14 -17.28 -10.12
CA ALA A 429 10.43 -16.38 -9.02
C ALA A 429 11.50 -16.97 -8.09
N THR A 430 12.32 -16.08 -7.51
CA THR A 430 13.22 -16.45 -6.42
C THR A 430 12.42 -16.81 -5.17
N PRO A 431 12.67 -17.97 -4.54
CA PRO A 431 11.98 -18.36 -3.33
C PRO A 431 12.35 -17.42 -2.19
N THR A 432 11.36 -17.05 -1.38
CA THR A 432 11.56 -16.20 -0.20
C THR A 432 11.07 -16.92 1.05
N VAL A 433 11.80 -16.84 2.15
CA VAL A 433 11.29 -17.27 3.46
C VAL A 433 10.40 -16.16 4.03
N ALA A 434 9.18 -16.49 4.42
CA ALA A 434 8.22 -15.51 4.92
C ALA A 434 7.57 -15.97 6.24
N ALA A 435 7.08 -15.01 7.02
CA ALA A 435 6.22 -15.26 8.17
C ALA A 435 4.75 -15.12 7.75
N MET A 436 4.00 -16.22 7.82
CA MET A 436 2.55 -16.23 7.66
C MET A 436 1.90 -15.98 9.03
N ILE A 437 1.21 -14.84 9.16
CA ILE A 437 0.62 -14.32 10.40
C ILE A 437 -0.90 -14.32 10.22
N ALA A 438 -1.64 -14.89 11.17
CA ALA A 438 -3.10 -14.84 11.10
C ALA A 438 -3.63 -13.45 11.44
N GLY A 439 -4.44 -12.88 10.53
CA GLY A 439 -5.16 -11.63 10.75
C GLY A 439 -6.50 -11.89 11.43
N SER A 440 -6.79 -11.13 12.48
CA SER A 440 -8.15 -11.02 13.01
C SER A 440 -8.97 -10.06 12.14
N GLU A 441 -10.23 -10.38 11.91
CA GLU A 441 -11.19 -9.41 11.38
C GLU A 441 -11.27 -8.19 12.30
N ALA A 442 -11.22 -6.99 11.71
CA ALA A 442 -11.43 -5.74 12.42
C ALA A 442 -12.56 -4.98 11.75
N VAL A 443 -13.59 -4.68 12.52
CA VAL A 443 -14.82 -3.98 12.10
C VAL A 443 -14.83 -2.60 12.75
N ASP A 444 -15.34 -1.60 12.04
CA ASP A 444 -15.46 -0.24 12.56
C ASP A 444 -16.68 -0.03 13.48
N GLU A 445 -16.76 1.14 14.12
CA GLU A 445 -17.91 1.58 14.93
C GLU A 445 -19.27 1.47 14.19
N ASN A 446 -19.25 1.46 12.84
CA ASN A 446 -20.42 1.38 11.95
C ASN A 446 -20.65 -0.01 11.31
N GLY A 447 -20.00 -1.08 11.78
CA GLY A 447 -20.18 -2.43 11.20
C GLY A 447 -19.41 -2.70 9.89
N VAL A 448 -18.77 -1.70 9.31
CA VAL A 448 -17.96 -1.82 8.09
C VAL A 448 -16.61 -2.49 8.39
N GLN A 449 -16.24 -3.50 7.61
CA GLN A 449 -14.95 -4.21 7.76
C GLN A 449 -13.77 -3.31 7.35
N LYS A 450 -12.83 -3.07 8.28
CA LYS A 450 -11.56 -2.37 8.04
C LYS A 450 -10.41 -3.31 7.70
N VAL A 451 -10.37 -4.49 8.30
CA VAL A 451 -9.36 -5.53 8.04
C VAL A 451 -10.08 -6.86 7.81
N PRO A 452 -9.91 -7.50 6.64
CA PRO A 452 -10.55 -8.77 6.34
C PRO A 452 -9.98 -9.93 7.16
N PRO A 453 -10.79 -10.94 7.51
CA PRO A 453 -10.29 -12.19 8.08
C PRO A 453 -9.45 -12.92 7.02
N GLY A 454 -8.21 -13.25 7.37
CA GLY A 454 -7.32 -14.02 6.52
C GLY A 454 -5.96 -14.25 7.16
N MET A 455 -4.94 -14.43 6.35
CA MET A 455 -3.55 -14.48 6.80
C MET A 455 -2.68 -13.54 5.97
N TRP A 456 -1.60 -13.05 6.56
CA TRP A 456 -0.63 -12.14 5.95
C TRP A 456 0.69 -12.86 5.78
N ILE A 457 1.24 -12.88 4.56
CA ILE A 457 2.59 -13.35 4.26
C ILE A 457 3.52 -12.13 4.30
N LEU A 458 4.42 -12.11 5.29
CA LEU A 458 5.45 -11.10 5.45
C LEU A 458 6.82 -11.66 5.00
N PRO A 459 7.39 -11.18 3.88
CA PRO A 459 8.74 -11.57 3.45
C PRO A 459 9.79 -11.17 4.50
N LEU A 460 10.59 -12.15 4.94
CA LEU A 460 11.64 -11.96 5.94
C LEU A 460 13.00 -11.71 5.27
N PRO A 461 13.91 -10.96 5.90
CA PRO A 461 15.26 -10.75 5.39
C PRO A 461 16.10 -12.03 5.42
N TYR A 462 16.88 -12.22 4.35
CA TYR A 462 18.05 -13.08 4.36
C TYR A 462 19.23 -12.39 5.07
N ALA A 463 20.32 -13.14 5.28
CA ALA A 463 21.51 -12.59 5.95
C ALA A 463 22.13 -11.40 5.18
N ASP A 464 22.01 -11.39 3.86
CA ASP A 464 22.53 -10.35 2.97
C ASP A 464 21.73 -9.04 3.02
N ASP A 465 20.44 -9.10 3.39
CA ASP A 465 19.59 -7.92 3.57
C ASP A 465 19.90 -7.16 4.88
N VAL A 466 20.42 -7.87 5.89
CA VAL A 466 20.67 -7.30 7.23
C VAL A 466 22.01 -6.56 7.25
N ARG A 467 21.92 -5.23 7.14
CA ARG A 467 23.08 -4.34 7.29
C ARG A 467 23.51 -4.26 8.75
N LYS A 468 24.82 -4.26 8.99
CA LYS A 468 25.40 -4.06 10.32
C LYS A 468 25.39 -2.58 10.69
N ASP A 469 24.96 -2.27 11.91
CA ASP A 469 25.05 -0.92 12.47
C ASP A 469 26.52 -0.49 12.66
N PRO A 470 26.83 0.81 12.57
CA PRO A 470 28.13 1.33 12.94
C PRO A 470 28.37 1.18 14.45
N GLU A 471 29.62 0.89 14.84
CA GLU A 471 30.01 0.81 16.25
C GLU A 471 29.76 2.16 16.96
N SER A 472 28.87 2.14 17.95
CA SER A 472 28.46 3.33 18.71
C SER A 472 28.38 3.00 20.20
N SER A 473 28.85 3.93 21.04
CA SER A 473 28.80 3.81 22.49
C SER A 473 27.37 4.11 22.98
N LEU A 474 26.66 3.08 23.43
CA LEU A 474 25.33 3.25 24.03
C LEU A 474 25.43 3.99 25.37
N THR A 475 25.04 5.26 25.39
CA THR A 475 24.87 6.05 26.62
C THR A 475 23.40 6.04 27.04
N PRO A 476 23.01 5.27 28.07
CA PRO A 476 21.62 5.23 28.53
C PRO A 476 21.21 6.57 29.16
N ALA A 477 19.98 7.01 28.86
CA ALA A 477 19.40 8.21 29.46
C ALA A 477 19.10 7.99 30.96
N PRO A 478 19.38 8.98 31.84
CA PRO A 478 18.99 8.89 33.25
C PRO A 478 17.47 8.89 33.46
N GLU A 479 17.06 8.40 34.63
CA GLU A 479 15.66 8.35 35.03
C GLU A 479 14.94 9.72 34.97
N PRO A 480 15.51 10.84 35.49
CA PRO A 480 14.78 12.11 35.48
C PRO A 480 14.54 12.68 34.07
N LEU A 481 15.47 12.41 33.13
CA LEU A 481 15.30 12.81 31.72
C LEU A 481 14.25 11.95 31.00
N THR A 482 14.19 10.67 31.36
CA THR A 482 13.19 9.72 30.87
C THR A 482 11.79 10.06 31.39
N ASP A 483 11.69 10.46 32.66
CA ASP A 483 10.43 10.87 33.29
C ASP A 483 9.92 12.22 32.73
N ALA A 484 10.81 13.20 32.53
CA ALA A 484 10.47 14.46 31.86
C ALA A 484 9.99 14.21 30.41
N MET A 485 10.67 13.34 29.65
CA MET A 485 10.23 12.96 28.30
C MET A 485 8.86 12.25 28.31
N ARG A 486 8.55 11.47 29.35
CA ARG A 486 7.24 10.81 29.47
C ARG A 486 6.08 11.82 29.53
N GLN A 487 6.28 12.98 30.18
CA GLN A 487 5.27 14.05 30.21
C GLN A 487 5.07 14.67 28.82
N VAL A 488 6.15 14.96 28.09
CA VAL A 488 6.10 15.46 26.71
C VAL A 488 5.34 14.48 25.81
N LEU A 489 5.66 13.18 25.88
CA LEU A 489 4.98 12.14 25.10
C LEU A 489 3.48 12.05 25.41
N GLN A 490 3.06 12.21 26.66
CA GLN A 490 1.64 12.20 27.05
C GLN A 490 0.87 13.38 26.42
N GLN A 491 1.43 14.59 26.40
CA GLN A 491 0.77 15.76 25.79
C GLN A 491 0.70 15.70 24.25
N LEU A 492 1.60 14.93 23.63
CA LEU A 492 1.69 14.74 22.18
C LEU A 492 0.95 13.50 21.66
N GLN A 493 0.22 12.76 22.51
CA GLN A 493 -0.61 11.66 22.05
C GLN A 493 -1.72 12.13 21.10
N LEU A 494 -1.91 11.38 20.01
CA LEU A 494 -3.03 11.58 19.10
C LEU A 494 -4.37 11.30 19.80
N PRO A 495 -5.49 11.91 19.36
CA PRO A 495 -6.82 11.57 19.87
C PRO A 495 -7.11 10.06 19.80
N LYS A 496 -7.75 9.51 20.84
CA LYS A 496 -7.93 8.06 21.07
C LYS A 496 -6.62 7.23 21.18
N ALA A 497 -5.43 7.86 21.16
CA ALA A 497 -4.12 7.21 21.07
C ALA A 497 -3.92 6.26 19.87
N VAL A 498 -4.70 6.44 18.80
CA VAL A 498 -4.65 5.61 17.58
C VAL A 498 -4.11 6.45 16.42
N TYR A 499 -3.09 5.91 15.73
CA TYR A 499 -2.68 6.42 14.42
C TYR A 499 -3.58 5.84 13.33
N ASP A 500 -4.10 6.72 12.48
CA ASP A 500 -5.00 6.37 11.37
C ASP A 500 -4.37 6.84 10.06
N PRO A 501 -3.87 5.91 9.20
CA PRO A 501 -3.22 6.25 7.94
C PRO A 501 -4.12 7.02 6.97
N GLN A 502 -5.45 6.80 6.99
CA GLN A 502 -6.37 7.40 6.01
C GLN A 502 -6.46 8.93 6.13
N LYS A 503 -6.08 9.48 7.29
CA LYS A 503 -6.05 10.94 7.54
C LYS A 503 -4.89 11.67 6.84
N TYR A 504 -3.90 10.93 6.34
CA TYR A 504 -2.65 11.46 5.78
C TYR A 504 -2.46 11.03 4.31
N PRO A 505 -3.24 11.58 3.36
CA PRO A 505 -3.05 11.32 1.94
C PRO A 505 -1.72 11.91 1.45
N ASN A 506 -1.13 11.31 0.41
CA ASN A 506 0.13 11.77 -0.18
C ASN A 506 -0.01 13.18 -0.78
N PRO A 507 0.66 14.22 -0.23
CA PRO A 507 0.48 15.60 -0.67
C PRO A 507 0.88 15.84 -2.13
N ALA A 508 1.93 15.17 -2.61
CA ALA A 508 2.42 15.34 -3.98
C ALA A 508 1.44 14.78 -5.02
N LEU A 509 0.78 13.65 -4.71
CA LEU A 509 -0.26 13.07 -5.57
C LEU A 509 -1.54 13.90 -5.54
N GLN A 510 -1.99 14.32 -4.35
CA GLN A 510 -3.17 15.19 -4.23
C GLN A 510 -2.96 16.50 -5.00
N TRP A 511 -1.77 17.09 -4.91
CA TRP A 511 -1.39 18.28 -5.67
C TRP A 511 -1.38 18.05 -7.19
N HIS A 512 -0.74 16.97 -7.64
CA HIS A 512 -0.67 16.61 -9.05
C HIS A 512 -2.08 16.42 -9.66
N TYR A 513 -2.94 15.69 -8.98
CA TYR A 513 -4.30 15.42 -9.44
C TYR A 513 -5.21 16.64 -9.36
N LEU A 514 -5.05 17.48 -8.33
CA LEU A 514 -5.78 18.74 -8.23
C LEU A 514 -5.38 19.72 -9.34
N ILE A 515 -4.10 19.78 -9.72
CA ILE A 515 -3.66 20.57 -10.88
C ILE A 515 -4.27 20.00 -12.18
N LEU A 516 -4.24 18.69 -12.38
CA LEU A 516 -4.85 18.07 -13.56
C LEU A 516 -6.36 18.33 -13.63
N GLN A 517 -7.04 18.30 -12.49
CA GLN A 517 -8.46 18.64 -12.38
C GLN A 517 -8.71 20.11 -12.76
N ALA A 518 -7.94 21.06 -12.20
CA ALA A 518 -8.07 22.47 -12.53
C ALA A 518 -7.79 22.75 -14.02
N MET A 519 -6.74 22.13 -14.59
CA MET A 519 -6.42 22.21 -16.02
C MET A 519 -7.52 21.60 -16.91
N ALA A 520 -8.12 20.48 -16.52
CA ALA A 520 -9.20 19.84 -17.27
C ALA A 520 -10.53 20.61 -17.17
N LEU A 521 -10.76 21.32 -16.06
CA LEU A 521 -11.97 22.10 -15.79
C LEU A 521 -11.84 23.59 -16.15
N ASP A 522 -10.71 24.02 -16.71
CA ASP A 522 -10.40 25.44 -17.00
C ASP A 522 -10.55 26.35 -15.75
N GLU A 523 -10.23 25.81 -14.56
CA GLU A 523 -10.29 26.53 -13.28
C GLU A 523 -8.93 27.17 -12.94
N ASP A 524 -8.96 28.21 -12.10
CA ASP A 524 -7.75 28.86 -11.61
C ASP A 524 -6.86 27.87 -10.84
N LEU A 525 -5.59 27.78 -11.24
CA LEU A 525 -4.60 26.96 -10.55
C LEU A 525 -4.37 27.52 -9.13
N PRO A 526 -4.58 26.74 -8.06
CA PRO A 526 -4.24 27.20 -6.72
C PRO A 526 -2.73 27.35 -6.56
N GLU A 527 -2.32 28.21 -5.64
CA GLU A 527 -0.90 28.57 -5.45
C GLU A 527 -0.14 27.61 -4.53
N GLN A 528 -0.82 26.92 -3.60
CA GLN A 528 -0.18 26.12 -2.55
C GLN A 528 -0.89 24.79 -2.26
N PRO A 529 -0.15 23.68 -2.10
CA PRO A 529 -0.71 22.39 -1.69
C PRO A 529 -1.07 22.38 -0.19
N VAL A 530 -2.21 21.77 0.14
CA VAL A 530 -2.61 21.53 1.53
C VAL A 530 -1.97 20.23 2.05
N ASP A 531 -0.79 20.35 2.66
CA ASP A 531 -0.08 19.22 3.25
C ASP A 531 -0.60 18.88 4.66
N LYS A 532 -1.20 17.69 4.80
CA LYS A 532 -1.68 17.15 6.08
C LYS A 532 -0.61 16.39 6.89
N SER A 533 0.53 16.07 6.29
CA SER A 533 1.66 15.39 6.93
C SER A 533 2.53 16.31 7.78
N LEU A 534 2.47 17.63 7.52
CA LEU A 534 3.20 18.62 8.30
C LEU A 534 2.71 18.66 9.77
N PRO A 535 3.64 18.59 10.76
CA PRO A 535 3.29 18.74 12.16
C PRO A 535 2.60 20.07 12.44
N LYS A 536 1.56 20.06 13.28
CA LYS A 536 0.81 21.27 13.66
C LYS A 536 1.59 22.06 14.71
N TYR A 537 2.71 22.67 14.33
CA TYR A 537 3.67 23.35 15.22
C TYR A 537 3.01 24.24 16.28
N ARG A 538 2.06 25.12 15.90
CA ARG A 538 1.33 26.00 16.84
C ARG A 538 0.49 25.25 17.89
N GLN A 539 0.00 24.05 17.57
CA GLN A 539 -0.78 23.21 18.50
C GLN A 539 0.14 22.36 19.39
N ILE A 540 1.28 21.92 18.85
CA ILE A 540 2.34 21.21 19.56
C ILE A 540 2.94 22.14 20.63
N ASP A 541 3.36 23.33 20.24
CA ASP A 541 3.92 24.37 21.10
C ASP A 541 2.97 24.72 22.26
N LYS A 542 1.69 25.00 21.96
CA LYS A 542 0.67 25.29 22.98
C LYS A 542 0.40 24.15 23.97
N ARG A 543 0.71 22.89 23.63
CA ARG A 543 0.47 21.71 24.50
C ARG A 543 1.71 21.25 25.25
N ALA A 544 2.86 21.32 24.61
CA ALA A 544 4.09 20.67 25.04
C ALA A 544 5.28 21.63 25.19
N GLY A 545 5.18 22.90 24.75
CA GLY A 545 6.28 23.86 24.72
C GLY A 545 6.99 24.00 26.07
N ASP A 546 6.25 24.29 27.13
CA ASP A 546 6.79 24.41 28.50
C ASP A 546 7.51 23.12 28.97
N TYR A 547 6.95 21.94 28.66
CA TYR A 547 7.54 20.65 29.01
C TYR A 547 8.79 20.33 28.18
N VAL A 548 8.84 20.75 26.92
CA VAL A 548 10.01 20.59 26.04
C VAL A 548 11.15 21.51 26.49
N LEU A 549 10.85 22.73 26.93
CA LEU A 549 11.83 23.63 27.54
C LEU A 549 12.37 23.03 28.85
N ALA A 550 11.50 22.59 29.76
CA ALA A 550 11.91 21.93 31.00
C ALA A 550 12.76 20.66 30.76
N TRP A 551 12.44 19.88 29.72
CA TRP A 551 13.25 18.73 29.30
C TRP A 551 14.62 19.14 28.75
N SER A 552 14.70 20.25 28.01
CA SER A 552 15.95 20.83 27.50
C SER A 552 16.86 21.30 28.65
N ASP A 553 16.30 21.93 29.67
CA ASP A 553 17.05 22.38 30.86
C ASP A 553 17.60 21.19 31.67
N GLU A 554 16.78 20.15 31.89
CA GLU A 554 17.24 18.92 32.56
C GLU A 554 18.28 18.15 31.72
N LEU A 555 18.13 18.11 30.39
CA LEU A 555 19.14 17.55 29.48
C LEU A 555 20.47 18.27 29.64
N ASN A 556 20.48 19.61 29.66
CA ASN A 556 21.69 20.40 29.84
C ASN A 556 22.32 20.10 31.21
N ALA A 557 21.53 20.15 32.29
CA ALA A 557 22.00 19.89 33.65
C ALA A 557 22.55 18.45 33.85
N GLN A 558 22.02 17.46 33.12
CA GLN A 558 22.56 16.09 33.14
C GLN A 558 23.79 15.95 32.23
N SER A 559 23.84 16.65 31.11
CA SER A 559 25.01 16.66 30.22
C SER A 559 26.23 17.24 30.93
N GLU A 560 26.05 18.29 31.74
CA GLU A 560 27.11 18.85 32.59
C GLU A 560 27.56 17.87 33.66
N LYS A 561 26.63 17.13 34.30
CA LYS A 561 26.96 16.10 35.30
C LYS A 561 27.70 14.90 34.70
N MET A 562 27.43 14.51 33.45
CA MET A 562 28.10 13.38 32.78
C MET A 562 29.41 13.76 32.07
N PHE A 563 29.41 14.87 31.33
CA PHE A 563 30.48 15.26 30.41
C PHE A 563 31.28 16.48 30.87
N GLY A 564 30.93 17.09 32.00
CA GLY A 564 31.66 18.21 32.62
C GLY A 564 33.09 17.89 33.05
N GLY A 565 33.48 16.61 33.04
CA GLY A 565 34.86 16.14 33.10
C GLY A 565 35.42 15.81 31.70
N THR A 566 35.72 16.83 30.89
CA THR A 566 36.50 16.74 29.64
C THR A 566 36.01 15.77 28.54
N ALA A 567 34.88 16.06 27.86
CA ALA A 567 34.64 15.56 26.48
C ALA A 567 33.61 16.35 25.62
N ALA A 568 33.34 17.63 25.90
CA ALA A 568 32.22 18.36 25.27
C ALA A 568 32.54 19.13 23.95
N THR A 569 33.51 18.69 23.13
CA THR A 569 33.78 19.32 21.81
C THR A 569 34.30 18.33 20.75
N THR A 570 33.49 17.34 20.36
CA THR A 570 33.72 16.59 19.11
C THR A 570 32.41 16.36 18.37
N SER A 571 31.84 17.44 17.81
CA SER A 571 30.74 17.33 16.86
C SER A 571 31.23 16.60 15.59
N THR A 572 30.59 15.49 15.25
CA THR A 572 30.86 14.70 14.04
C THR A 572 30.24 15.29 12.76
N LEU A 573 29.65 16.49 12.85
CA LEU A 573 29.17 17.25 11.69
C LEU A 573 30.33 17.97 10.99
N VAL A 574 30.67 17.48 9.79
CA VAL A 574 31.64 18.13 8.90
C VAL A 574 31.11 19.49 8.44
N LYS A 575 31.50 20.56 9.15
CA LYS A 575 31.29 21.95 8.72
C LYS A 575 32.07 22.20 7.43
N ARG A 576 31.36 22.29 6.30
CA ARG A 576 31.90 22.79 5.03
C ARG A 576 32.28 24.26 5.21
N GLY A 577 33.57 24.58 5.12
CA GLY A 577 34.06 25.96 5.14
C GLY A 577 33.73 26.71 3.85
N PRO A 578 33.76 28.06 3.86
CA PRO A 578 33.48 28.86 2.66
C PRO A 578 34.57 28.66 1.60
N LYS A 579 34.18 28.72 0.33
CA LYS A 579 35.13 28.87 -0.79
C LYS A 579 35.55 30.34 -0.90
N ASP A 580 36.84 30.59 -1.02
CA ASP A 580 37.37 31.74 -1.75
C ASP A 580 38.48 31.27 -2.70
N HIS A 581 38.53 31.88 -3.89
CA HIS A 581 39.43 31.51 -4.98
C HIS A 581 40.69 32.37 -4.99
N ALA A 582 41.88 31.75 -5.12
CA ALA A 582 42.99 32.26 -5.94
C ALA A 582 44.13 31.21 -6.12
N ASP A 583 44.14 30.65 -7.33
CA ASP A 583 45.22 30.08 -8.16
C ASP A 583 46.69 29.89 -7.68
N GLY A 584 47.36 28.88 -8.26
CA GLY A 584 48.82 28.88 -8.52
C GLY A 584 49.75 27.89 -7.80
N GLY A 585 50.09 26.75 -8.44
CA GLY A 585 51.49 26.26 -8.48
C GLY A 585 51.98 25.11 -7.56
N GLU A 586 52.14 23.92 -8.17
CA GLU A 586 53.15 22.86 -7.96
C GLU A 586 53.42 22.17 -6.59
N SER A 587 53.18 20.85 -6.60
CA SER A 587 53.97 19.72 -6.07
C SER A 587 54.96 19.91 -4.89
N ALA A 588 54.60 19.38 -3.71
CA ALA A 588 55.56 18.73 -2.80
C ALA A 588 54.89 17.68 -1.88
N ALA A 589 55.40 16.44 -1.89
CA ALA A 589 54.92 15.36 -1.03
C ALA A 589 55.34 15.55 0.44
N LYS A 590 54.44 15.26 1.40
CA LYS A 590 54.75 15.18 2.84
C LYS A 590 54.02 13.99 3.51
N PRO A 591 54.53 13.48 4.65
CA PRO A 591 54.63 12.03 4.86
C PRO A 591 53.49 11.39 5.66
N ALA A 592 53.46 10.05 5.62
CA ALA A 592 52.54 9.20 6.37
C ALA A 592 52.57 9.50 7.88
N LYS A 593 51.38 9.75 8.45
CA LYS A 593 51.19 9.87 9.90
C LYS A 593 51.16 8.47 10.54
N ARG A 594 51.88 8.31 11.66
CA ARG A 594 51.80 7.13 12.52
C ARG A 594 50.41 7.04 13.16
N PRO A 595 49.82 5.84 13.34
CA PRO A 595 48.61 5.69 14.14
C PRO A 595 48.91 6.03 15.60
N LYS A 596 48.01 6.78 16.23
CA LYS A 596 48.03 7.12 17.65
C LYS A 596 47.22 6.04 18.37
N ILE A 597 47.87 5.25 19.22
CA ILE A 597 47.18 4.22 20.02
C ILE A 597 46.45 4.91 21.17
N GLU A 598 45.17 4.58 21.35
CA GLU A 598 44.34 5.11 22.43
C GLU A 598 44.60 4.39 23.75
N GLY A 599 44.31 5.07 24.87
CA GLY A 599 44.72 4.64 26.21
C GLY A 599 43.89 3.49 26.77
N GLY A 600 44.21 2.25 26.37
CA GLY A 600 44.01 1.07 27.22
C GLY A 600 45.08 1.00 28.32
N SER A 601 44.73 0.47 29.49
CA SER A 601 45.72 0.16 30.53
C SER A 601 46.60 -1.00 30.04
N LEU A 602 47.90 -0.76 29.90
CA LEU A 602 48.88 -1.77 29.48
C LEU A 602 48.81 -3.05 30.33
N ASP A 603 48.47 -2.93 31.61
CA ASP A 603 48.31 -4.06 32.52
C ASP A 603 47.10 -4.94 32.17
N ASP A 604 45.98 -4.37 31.71
CA ASP A 604 44.78 -5.13 31.36
C ASP A 604 44.94 -5.86 30.03
N ASP A 605 45.62 -5.26 29.05
CA ASP A 605 45.95 -5.91 27.78
C ASP A 605 46.89 -7.11 27.98
N VAL A 606 47.95 -6.95 28.79
CA VAL A 606 48.86 -8.06 29.11
C VAL A 606 48.14 -9.15 29.91
N LYS A 607 47.30 -8.78 30.88
CA LYS A 607 46.51 -9.72 31.68
C LYS A 607 45.48 -10.50 30.84
N GLN A 608 44.79 -9.86 29.90
CA GLN A 608 43.89 -10.56 28.98
C GLN A 608 44.64 -11.58 28.11
N ASN A 609 45.84 -11.25 27.64
CA ASN A 609 46.64 -12.15 26.79
C ASN A 609 47.20 -13.36 27.56
N PHE A 610 47.48 -13.21 28.85
CA PHE A 610 47.77 -14.33 29.76
C PHE A 610 46.55 -15.27 29.90
N HIS A 611 45.37 -14.74 30.20
CA HIS A 611 44.13 -15.53 30.32
C HIS A 611 43.72 -16.23 29.01
N LYS A 612 44.10 -15.67 27.85
CA LYS A 612 43.90 -16.25 26.51
C LYS A 612 45.00 -17.24 26.09
N GLY A 613 45.99 -17.52 26.96
CA GLY A 613 47.06 -18.48 26.70
C GLY A 613 47.92 -18.16 25.46
N THR A 614 47.94 -16.90 25.01
CA THR A 614 48.51 -16.49 23.71
C THR A 614 49.96 -15.99 23.82
N VAL A 615 50.57 -16.16 25.00
CA VAL A 615 51.87 -15.58 25.33
C VAL A 615 53.05 -16.31 24.65
N SER A 616 52.90 -17.62 24.38
CA SER A 616 53.99 -18.48 23.90
C SER A 616 53.64 -19.29 22.63
N LYS A 617 54.35 -19.05 21.52
CA LYS A 617 54.54 -20.03 20.41
C LYS A 617 55.67 -19.68 19.43
N VAL A 618 56.62 -20.60 19.24
CA VAL A 618 57.64 -20.59 18.16
C VAL A 618 57.71 -21.98 17.48
N ILE A 619 57.79 -21.96 16.14
CA ILE A 619 57.67 -23.03 15.10
C ILE A 619 58.84 -24.07 15.15
N SER A 620 58.79 -25.37 14.78
CA SER A 620 57.98 -26.27 13.87
C SER A 620 57.94 -27.71 14.48
N PRO A 621 57.75 -28.88 13.78
CA PRO A 621 57.27 -29.27 12.43
C PRO A 621 56.21 -30.44 12.47
N PRO A 622 56.01 -31.29 11.42
CA PRO A 622 55.52 -31.03 10.05
C PRO A 622 54.13 -31.67 9.76
N HIS A 623 53.55 -31.38 8.58
CA HIS A 623 52.28 -31.89 8.01
C HIS A 623 50.96 -31.45 8.70
N ILE A 624 50.33 -30.39 8.15
CA ILE A 624 48.87 -30.12 8.08
C ILE A 624 48.68 -28.97 7.05
N PRO A 625 47.58 -28.92 6.27
CA PRO A 625 47.40 -27.93 5.18
C PRO A 625 47.29 -26.46 5.63
N VAL A 626 47.79 -25.57 4.76
CA VAL A 626 48.16 -24.16 5.06
C VAL A 626 46.97 -23.22 5.37
N ILE A 627 45.75 -23.59 5.02
CA ILE A 627 44.58 -22.68 5.08
C ILE A 627 44.08 -22.47 6.53
N GLU A 628 44.19 -23.46 7.42
CA GLU A 628 43.69 -23.33 8.81
C GLU A 628 44.67 -22.58 9.74
N LEU A 629 45.93 -22.41 9.33
CA LEU A 629 46.97 -21.77 10.15
C LEU A 629 46.85 -20.23 10.14
N ILE A 630 46.34 -19.64 9.07
CA ILE A 630 46.28 -18.19 8.87
C ILE A 630 45.17 -17.56 9.74
N ALA A 631 44.02 -18.23 9.87
CA ALA A 631 42.87 -17.73 10.63
C ALA A 631 43.08 -17.71 12.16
N LYS A 632 43.99 -18.50 12.71
CA LYS A 632 44.28 -18.59 14.16
C LYS A 632 45.50 -17.79 14.63
N THR A 633 46.27 -17.17 13.71
CA THR A 633 47.58 -16.56 14.04
C THR A 633 47.58 -15.02 13.94
N CYS A 634 46.46 -14.39 13.55
CA CYS A 634 46.37 -12.94 13.30
C CYS A 634 45.60 -12.15 14.38
N HIS A 635 45.96 -12.29 15.66
CA HIS A 635 45.65 -11.26 16.67
C HIS A 635 46.81 -11.05 17.65
N LEU A 636 47.32 -9.81 17.68
CA LEU A 636 48.11 -9.19 18.75
C LEU A 636 49.34 -9.97 19.27
N GLN A 637 50.41 -10.03 18.46
CA GLN A 637 51.74 -10.28 19.00
C GLN A 637 52.19 -9.10 19.87
N LEU A 638 52.27 -9.28 21.20
CA LEU A 638 52.88 -8.30 22.11
C LEU A 638 54.28 -7.92 21.60
N THR A 639 54.52 -6.63 21.44
CA THR A 639 55.79 -6.13 20.89
C THR A 639 56.86 -6.03 21.98
N MET A 640 58.15 -6.11 21.62
CA MET A 640 59.24 -6.00 22.59
C MET A 640 59.21 -4.69 23.41
N PRO A 641 58.84 -3.51 22.85
CA PRO A 641 58.61 -2.30 23.64
C PRO A 641 57.59 -2.50 24.76
N THR A 642 56.40 -3.04 24.43
CA THR A 642 55.29 -3.26 25.38
C THR A 642 55.70 -4.14 26.55
N LEU A 643 56.42 -5.24 26.30
CA LEU A 643 56.93 -6.13 27.35
C LEU A 643 57.97 -5.46 28.24
N LYS A 644 58.84 -4.60 27.68
CA LYS A 644 59.83 -3.86 28.47
C LYS A 644 59.20 -2.78 29.34
N GLU A 645 58.18 -2.10 28.82
CA GLU A 645 57.42 -1.06 29.51
C GLU A 645 56.62 -1.63 30.70
N PHE A 646 55.93 -2.75 30.48
CA PHE A 646 55.29 -3.52 31.55
C PHE A 646 56.29 -3.95 32.64
N LEU A 647 57.40 -4.57 32.26
CA LEU A 647 58.43 -4.99 33.22
C LEU A 647 59.04 -3.81 33.98
N SER A 648 59.27 -2.65 33.33
CA SER A 648 59.75 -1.46 34.04
C SER A 648 58.71 -0.87 35.01
N ASN A 649 57.43 -0.89 34.66
CA ASN A 649 56.35 -0.38 35.52
C ASN A 649 56.18 -1.25 36.79
N HIS A 650 56.43 -2.56 36.69
CA HIS A 650 56.42 -3.50 37.82
C HIS A 650 57.79 -3.72 38.48
N GLY A 651 58.80 -2.89 38.15
CA GLY A 651 60.12 -2.90 38.80
C GLY A 651 61.02 -4.10 38.46
N LEU A 652 60.71 -4.84 37.39
CA LEU A 652 61.41 -6.05 36.95
C LEU A 652 62.46 -5.74 35.86
N ALA A 653 63.45 -6.62 35.74
CA ALA A 653 64.54 -6.45 34.77
C ALA A 653 64.04 -6.55 33.31
N SER A 654 64.18 -5.46 32.55
CA SER A 654 63.74 -5.34 31.14
C SER A 654 64.82 -5.70 30.09
N ALA A 655 65.94 -6.27 30.53
CA ALA A 655 67.05 -6.72 29.67
C ALA A 655 66.94 -8.21 29.32
N GLY A 656 66.97 -8.55 28.02
CA GLY A 656 66.87 -9.93 27.54
C GLY A 656 66.41 -10.02 26.08
N LYS A 657 66.37 -11.25 25.55
CA LYS A 657 65.65 -11.60 24.31
C LYS A 657 64.14 -11.60 24.59
N LYS A 658 63.31 -11.62 23.53
CA LYS A 658 61.84 -11.61 23.67
C LYS A 658 61.31 -12.77 24.52
N ALA A 659 61.91 -13.97 24.41
CA ALA A 659 61.56 -15.13 25.24
C ALA A 659 61.82 -14.85 26.73
N ASP A 660 63.05 -14.45 27.10
CA ASP A 660 63.39 -14.15 28.50
C ASP A 660 62.54 -13.04 29.14
N LEU A 661 61.95 -12.14 28.33
CA LEU A 661 61.00 -11.13 28.81
C LEU A 661 59.58 -11.69 28.96
N VAL A 662 59.18 -12.63 28.11
CA VAL A 662 57.91 -13.37 28.20
C VAL A 662 57.90 -14.23 29.46
N ASP A 663 58.92 -15.06 29.67
CA ASP A 663 59.02 -15.97 30.82
C ASP A 663 58.91 -15.20 32.17
N ARG A 664 59.45 -13.98 32.25
CA ARG A 664 59.34 -13.11 33.43
C ARG A 664 57.95 -12.52 33.64
N VAL A 665 57.22 -12.26 32.56
CA VAL A 665 55.83 -11.81 32.65
C VAL A 665 54.94 -12.97 33.09
N GLU A 666 55.15 -14.17 32.55
CA GLU A 666 54.46 -15.40 33.01
C GLU A 666 54.74 -15.65 34.51
N GLN A 667 56.01 -15.66 34.95
CA GLN A 667 56.37 -15.80 36.37
C GLN A 667 55.78 -14.72 37.28
N TYR A 668 55.63 -13.48 36.81
CA TYR A 668 55.00 -12.41 37.59
C TYR A 668 53.51 -12.67 37.80
N PHE A 669 52.80 -13.21 36.80
CA PHE A 669 51.39 -13.58 36.97
C PHE A 669 51.21 -14.87 37.78
N GLU A 670 52.07 -15.87 37.63
CA GLU A 670 52.10 -17.10 38.45
C GLU A 670 52.44 -16.87 39.94
N GLN A 671 53.08 -15.74 40.29
CA GLN A 671 53.31 -15.36 41.69
C GLN A 671 52.18 -14.51 42.28
N LYS A 672 51.23 -14.06 41.45
CA LYS A 672 50.19 -13.08 41.81
C LYS A 672 48.76 -13.65 41.72
N PHE A 673 48.60 -14.83 41.13
CA PHE A 673 47.38 -15.62 41.00
C PHE A 673 47.67 -17.09 41.31
#